data_AF-A0A0L0N0I4-F1
#
_entry.id   AF-A0A0L0N0I4-F1
#
_cell.length_a   1.000
_cell.length_b   1.000
_cell.length_c   1.000
_cell.angle_alpha   90.00
_cell.angle_beta   90.00
_cell.angle_gamma   90.00
#
_symmetry.space_group_name_H-M   'P 1'
#
loop_
_entity.id
_entity.type
_entity.pdbx_description
1 polymer ?
#
loop_
_entity_poly.entity_id
_entity_poly.type
_entity_poly.pdbx_seq_one_letter_code
_entity_poly.pdbx_strand_id
1 'polypeptide(L)'
;MAGQKQAPFAEPLWLSRGLSAYYSVSHRRLQREARAYVDEHILPFSEQWEQQGFVPAEVSKESLVCPHGQGPSEQLRAELANPVAVLRCHQQVIAEHARQGYMATAVYPLAKDYLMGQRLPGDIKPSEWDGFHDLIVIDEVARCGYLGVIWALTCGNSIGAPPLVNYGNEQQKRRFLPSILNGSTRFCLAVTEPDAGSDVAGITTTAERKGDKYIVNGAKKWITNGIFADYCTAAVRTGGEGRQGVSALIIPLKVPGVTCRKIENSGVRASGSTYIEFDDVEVPVANLLGREDHGFEIIMSNFNHERLWLACTSLRLARCCIEDAYQHARTRSTFGKPLLANQAIRSKFSASGRKVDSAHALMEQLVHMAGAAQRAGREAHMGGLFANLKVLAGQTLEFVNREAQQTMGGVGYSRGGRGARVEQISRDVRVMVVGGGSEEILTDLAVSQEQRALARLTMSGERETKRARLACLNCRRKNTRCHGERPACALCVRLGQNCEYPAPSAAPAATNALHRHSPPSGLTNDDLAARVAKLEARLRAAQRGTIVDDGDSDGDLDGSIHGFWASNSSSPEKPLTPPQQQRQHQQQHQRQHRRRRRPTPQWSAARPGSGSSKLFSQLPPSPVLKSLVDVYFANCHNQPYCFFHESSLRRDVDAGEIPHYLLLALAATAVRYSTHDYFKDRQLEAAEALSRAAWIIILDQVFTNDNSPNVAAAQGTSLLAIIDFTAGHHRLGWVKIGLAIRLVQSLNLNAEPDAALPPWQQEEHRRVFWSVYLLDKFASCGRSRPPAILDLDCTLSLPCSEEAFRMETPEKTPTLAVFRDLPTNASVIKQLDHFAILVLMCSMLDLTVRDTFQQKPVTLPSWDCRSDFAKISSIIMSFESMHAASADRLGPYIADRFGTYEGFDRQRVGHFIWARGVYHLCGCLLYHPVNMHRHRQTHGADFPSTFTRECLGRCQEHAAKLTNILQQLQTMGCCARGSFLGYMATCAASIHQLYVYSPDEDIATQAVVSCGICLNVLEHLPVCWPNHNLMAAALKDLDTDPRLARLLIDPSQVVVDADADPAQIDGLWQAIDNGLLSDSTRKSPERLPDFSSSLGPGIGDWAFFEDQISNNRNSFLSLALPDLITEL
;
A
#
# COMPACT_ATOMS: atom_id res chain seq x y z
N MET A 1 -37.27 -21.66 20.80
CA MET A 1 -35.98 -20.94 20.92
C MET A 1 -36.12 -19.42 20.70
N ALA A 2 -37.11 -18.77 21.32
CA ALA A 2 -37.25 -17.31 21.27
C ALA A 2 -36.67 -16.73 22.57
N GLY A 3 -35.41 -16.28 22.54
CA GLY A 3 -34.78 -15.71 23.74
C GLY A 3 -33.26 -15.48 23.70
N GLN A 4 -32.51 -16.11 22.78
CA GLN A 4 -31.10 -15.77 22.62
C GLN A 4 -30.98 -14.52 21.74
N LYS A 5 -30.63 -13.38 22.36
CA LYS A 5 -30.24 -12.17 21.61
C LYS A 5 -29.11 -12.54 20.63
N GLN A 6 -29.37 -12.36 19.34
CA GLN A 6 -28.46 -12.68 18.25
C GLN A 6 -27.14 -11.91 18.38
N ALA A 7 -26.01 -12.57 18.07
CA ALA A 7 -24.71 -11.93 18.12
C ALA A 7 -24.57 -10.92 16.96
N PRO A 8 -24.04 -9.70 17.20
CA PRO A 8 -23.78 -8.75 16.13
C PRO A 8 -22.76 -9.34 15.15
N PHE A 9 -22.94 -9.08 13.86
CA PHE A 9 -22.09 -9.57 12.76
C PHE A 9 -22.09 -11.10 12.55
N ALA A 10 -22.83 -11.88 13.34
CA ALA A 10 -22.98 -13.33 13.13
C ALA A 10 -23.92 -13.68 11.96
N GLU A 11 -24.67 -12.71 11.45
CA GLU A 11 -25.49 -12.86 10.25
C GLU A 11 -25.19 -11.79 9.22
N PRO A 12 -25.38 -12.09 7.92
CA PRO A 12 -25.31 -11.09 6.87
C PRO A 12 -26.38 -10.00 7.05
N LEU A 13 -26.09 -8.81 6.50
CA LEU A 13 -26.92 -7.62 6.68
C LEU A 13 -28.35 -7.78 6.17
N TRP A 14 -28.55 -8.55 5.10
CA TRP A 14 -29.88 -8.78 4.51
C TRP A 14 -30.83 -9.62 5.40
N LEU A 15 -30.28 -10.42 6.33
CA LEU A 15 -31.03 -11.14 7.36
C LEU A 15 -31.19 -10.31 8.63
N SER A 16 -30.13 -9.64 9.08
CA SER A 16 -30.16 -8.88 10.34
C SER A 16 -30.91 -7.54 10.25
N ARG A 17 -30.95 -6.91 9.07
CA ARG A 17 -31.63 -5.62 8.83
C ARG A 17 -32.86 -5.73 7.95
N GLY A 18 -33.06 -6.85 7.25
CA GLY A 18 -34.18 -7.04 6.33
C GLY A 18 -34.09 -6.21 5.04
N LEU A 19 -33.01 -5.45 4.85
CA LEU A 19 -32.80 -4.56 3.70
C LEU A 19 -31.75 -5.17 2.76
N SER A 20 -32.11 -5.42 1.51
CA SER A 20 -31.17 -5.75 0.42
C SER A 20 -31.83 -5.58 -0.94
N ALA A 21 -31.04 -5.13 -1.92
CA ALA A 21 -31.44 -5.03 -3.32
C ALA A 21 -31.33 -6.36 -4.08
N TYR A 22 -30.71 -7.39 -3.48
CA TYR A 22 -30.38 -8.64 -4.17
C TYR A 22 -31.32 -9.80 -3.83
N TYR A 23 -31.85 -9.86 -2.60
CA TYR A 23 -32.62 -11.01 -2.13
C TYR A 23 -34.13 -10.81 -2.26
N SER A 24 -34.82 -11.88 -2.68
CA SER A 24 -36.24 -11.93 -2.94
C SER A 24 -36.97 -12.76 -1.86
N VAL A 25 -38.28 -12.94 -2.01
CA VAL A 25 -39.05 -13.83 -1.14
C VAL A 25 -38.62 -15.29 -1.30
N SER A 26 -38.27 -15.71 -2.52
CA SER A 26 -37.80 -17.07 -2.79
C SER A 26 -36.47 -17.35 -2.08
N HIS A 27 -35.55 -16.38 -2.13
CA HIS A 27 -34.29 -16.41 -1.38
C HIS A 27 -34.48 -16.58 0.13
N ARG A 28 -35.39 -15.79 0.73
CA ARG A 28 -35.72 -15.89 2.17
C ARG A 28 -36.40 -17.21 2.55
N ARG A 29 -37.15 -17.83 1.63
CA ARG A 29 -37.77 -19.14 1.85
C ARG A 29 -36.70 -20.24 1.86
N LEU A 30 -35.85 -20.26 0.83
CA LEU A 30 -34.72 -21.18 0.73
C LEU A 30 -33.81 -21.10 1.95
N GLN A 31 -33.45 -19.89 2.36
CA GLN A 31 -32.58 -19.66 3.53
C GLN A 31 -33.17 -20.27 4.82
N ARG A 32 -34.47 -20.11 5.06
CA ARG A 32 -35.13 -20.67 6.25
C ARG A 32 -35.16 -22.20 6.24
N GLU A 33 -35.46 -22.80 5.08
CA GLU A 33 -35.45 -24.26 4.92
C GLU A 33 -34.04 -24.84 5.10
N ALA A 34 -33.04 -24.24 4.43
CA ALA A 34 -31.64 -24.66 4.54
C ALA A 34 -31.12 -24.56 5.97
N ARG A 35 -31.46 -23.47 6.68
CA ARG A 35 -31.09 -23.31 8.08
C ARG A 35 -31.70 -24.40 8.97
N ALA A 36 -33.01 -24.64 8.83
CA ALA A 36 -33.70 -25.66 9.60
C ALA A 36 -33.11 -27.05 9.34
N TYR A 37 -32.85 -27.38 8.07
CA TYR A 37 -32.22 -28.63 7.70
C TYR A 37 -30.83 -28.80 8.34
N VAL A 38 -29.98 -27.78 8.27
CA VAL A 38 -28.64 -27.82 8.87
C VAL A 38 -28.70 -27.93 10.39
N ASP A 39 -29.62 -27.21 11.04
CA ASP A 39 -29.81 -27.25 12.49
C ASP A 39 -30.33 -28.59 13.00
N GLU A 40 -31.22 -29.23 12.25
CA GLU A 40 -31.85 -30.47 12.68
C GLU A 40 -31.03 -31.70 12.30
N HIS A 41 -30.34 -31.67 11.15
CA HIS A 41 -29.77 -32.88 10.54
C HIS A 41 -28.24 -32.90 10.42
N ILE A 42 -27.54 -31.75 10.47
CA ILE A 42 -26.09 -31.69 10.23
C ILE A 42 -25.34 -31.23 11.48
N LEU A 43 -25.65 -30.03 11.97
CA LEU A 43 -24.92 -29.38 13.07
C LEU A 43 -24.81 -30.25 14.33
N PRO A 44 -25.86 -30.97 14.80
CA PRO A 44 -25.78 -31.78 16.01
C PRO A 44 -24.75 -32.91 15.96
N PHE A 45 -24.40 -33.38 14.76
CA PHE A 45 -23.50 -34.53 14.56
C PHE A 45 -22.12 -34.14 14.02
N SER A 46 -21.94 -32.88 13.64
CA SER A 46 -20.77 -32.43 12.88
C SER A 46 -19.45 -32.60 13.63
N GLU A 47 -19.43 -32.33 14.94
CA GLU A 47 -18.24 -32.54 15.78
C GLU A 47 -17.81 -34.01 15.80
N GLN A 48 -18.77 -34.92 15.98
CA GLN A 48 -18.51 -36.35 16.02
C GLN A 48 -18.01 -36.87 14.67
N TRP A 49 -18.66 -36.49 13.57
CA TRP A 49 -18.26 -36.93 12.22
C TRP A 49 -16.87 -36.42 11.86
N GLU A 50 -16.55 -35.19 12.24
CA GLU A 50 -15.22 -34.63 12.05
C GLU A 50 -14.16 -35.37 12.89
N GLN A 51 -14.46 -35.68 14.15
CA GLN A 51 -13.58 -36.48 15.01
C GLN A 51 -13.39 -37.90 14.46
N GLN A 52 -14.45 -38.54 13.97
CA GLN A 52 -14.40 -39.88 13.36
C GLN A 52 -13.69 -39.88 12.00
N GLY A 53 -13.71 -38.74 11.30
CA GLY A 53 -13.03 -38.55 10.02
C GLY A 53 -13.84 -39.02 8.81
N PHE A 54 -15.15 -39.17 8.93
CA PHE A 54 -16.07 -39.32 7.80
C PHE A 54 -17.51 -38.99 8.22
N VAL A 55 -18.35 -38.64 7.23
CA VAL A 55 -19.81 -38.57 7.43
C VAL A 55 -20.38 -39.96 7.17
N PRO A 56 -21.06 -40.59 8.15
CA PRO A 56 -21.54 -41.95 8.00
C PRO A 56 -22.67 -42.03 6.98
N ALA A 57 -22.74 -43.17 6.30
CA ALA A 57 -23.86 -43.45 5.42
C ALA A 57 -25.17 -43.50 6.21
N GLU A 58 -25.18 -43.96 7.47
CA GLU A 58 -26.34 -44.11 8.36
C GLU A 58 -26.05 -43.57 9.78
N VAL A 59 -27.04 -42.99 10.45
CA VAL A 59 -26.92 -42.55 11.86
C VAL A 59 -27.36 -43.69 12.79
N SER A 60 -26.44 -44.39 13.46
CA SER A 60 -26.77 -45.44 14.44
C SER A 60 -27.07 -44.89 15.84
N LYS A 61 -27.96 -45.56 16.60
CA LYS A 61 -28.32 -45.19 17.98
C LYS A 61 -27.13 -45.12 18.95
N GLU A 62 -26.08 -45.92 18.72
CA GLU A 62 -24.90 -45.98 19.59
C GLU A 62 -24.01 -44.73 19.48
N SER A 63 -24.11 -43.99 18.37
CA SER A 63 -23.35 -42.76 18.13
C SER A 63 -23.71 -41.61 19.08
N LEU A 64 -24.79 -41.72 19.86
CA LEU A 64 -25.28 -40.70 20.80
C LEU A 64 -24.59 -40.72 22.18
N VAL A 65 -23.58 -41.56 22.40
CA VAL A 65 -22.86 -41.65 23.68
C VAL A 65 -21.57 -40.85 23.65
N CYS A 66 -21.50 -39.81 24.48
CA CYS A 66 -20.34 -38.92 24.65
C CYS A 66 -19.11 -39.70 25.17
N PRO A 67 -17.86 -39.44 24.71
CA PRO A 67 -16.72 -40.32 24.98
C PRO A 67 -16.07 -40.18 26.37
N HIS A 68 -16.74 -39.62 27.38
CA HIS A 68 -16.13 -39.37 28.70
C HIS A 68 -17.00 -39.88 29.85
N GLY A 69 -17.16 -41.21 29.98
CA GLY A 69 -17.33 -41.98 31.23
C GLY A 69 -18.27 -41.50 32.36
N GLN A 70 -18.99 -40.41 32.21
CA GLN A 70 -19.96 -39.85 33.14
C GLN A 70 -21.33 -40.16 32.54
N GLY A 71 -22.12 -40.96 33.26
CA GLY A 71 -23.48 -41.27 32.85
C GLY A 71 -24.26 -39.98 32.55
N PRO A 72 -25.23 -40.03 31.62
CA PRO A 72 -26.01 -38.86 31.25
C PRO A 72 -26.65 -38.25 32.50
N SER A 73 -26.57 -36.93 32.63
CA SER A 73 -27.22 -36.20 33.72
C SER A 73 -28.71 -36.51 33.75
N GLU A 74 -29.31 -36.45 34.93
CA GLU A 74 -30.73 -36.76 35.15
C GLU A 74 -31.68 -35.89 34.30
N GLN A 75 -31.22 -34.69 33.91
CA GLN A 75 -31.89 -33.82 32.94
C GLN A 75 -31.84 -34.35 31.49
N LEU A 76 -30.71 -34.91 31.05
CA LEU A 76 -30.57 -35.47 29.70
C LEU A 76 -31.37 -36.78 29.55
N ARG A 77 -31.52 -37.56 30.64
CA ARG A 77 -32.43 -38.72 30.67
C ARG A 77 -33.90 -38.31 30.53
N ALA A 78 -34.29 -37.15 31.08
CA ALA A 78 -35.65 -36.63 30.95
C ALA A 78 -35.93 -36.08 29.53
N GLU A 79 -34.94 -35.51 28.85
CA GLU A 79 -35.09 -35.07 27.45
C GLU A 79 -35.08 -36.24 26.45
N LEU A 80 -34.30 -37.30 26.72
CA LEU A 80 -34.27 -38.54 25.92
C LEU A 80 -35.52 -39.42 26.12
N ALA A 81 -36.36 -39.13 27.11
CA ALA A 81 -37.63 -39.81 27.35
C ALA A 81 -38.77 -39.35 26.41
N ASN A 82 -38.51 -38.40 25.50
CA ASN A 82 -39.50 -37.94 24.52
C ASN A 82 -39.67 -38.97 23.37
N PRO A 83 -40.84 -39.64 23.22
CA PRO A 83 -41.04 -40.71 22.24
C PRO A 83 -40.91 -40.27 20.78
N VAL A 84 -40.97 -38.97 20.49
CA VAL A 84 -40.89 -38.43 19.13
C VAL A 84 -39.45 -38.39 18.60
N ALA A 85 -38.44 -38.31 19.48
CA ALA A 85 -37.03 -38.21 19.07
C ALA A 85 -36.40 -39.56 18.66
N VAL A 86 -36.93 -40.67 19.18
CA VAL A 86 -36.36 -42.03 18.99
C VAL A 86 -36.80 -42.67 17.66
N LEU A 87 -37.80 -42.11 16.99
CA LEU A 87 -38.46 -42.70 15.81
C LEU A 87 -37.85 -42.33 14.44
N ARG A 88 -36.80 -41.48 14.35
CA ARG A 88 -36.15 -41.08 13.08
C ARG A 88 -34.74 -41.67 12.86
N CYS A 89 -34.47 -42.86 13.41
CA CYS A 89 -33.09 -43.33 13.62
C CYS A 89 -32.48 -44.23 12.52
N HIS A 90 -32.90 -44.15 11.26
CA HIS A 90 -32.23 -44.84 10.13
C HIS A 90 -32.39 -44.05 8.82
N GLN A 91 -32.01 -42.77 8.79
CA GLN A 91 -31.88 -42.06 7.51
C GLN A 91 -30.42 -42.05 7.07
N GLN A 92 -30.21 -42.48 5.83
CA GLN A 92 -28.90 -42.41 5.22
C GLN A 92 -28.53 -40.93 4.99
N VAL A 93 -27.52 -40.38 5.70
CA VAL A 93 -27.26 -38.93 5.74
C VAL A 93 -27.05 -38.36 4.34
N ILE A 94 -26.24 -39.04 3.53
CA ILE A 94 -25.94 -38.63 2.15
C ILE A 94 -27.18 -38.75 1.25
N ALA A 95 -27.95 -39.83 1.37
CA ALA A 95 -29.16 -40.03 0.59
C ALA A 95 -30.23 -39.00 0.95
N GLU A 96 -30.36 -38.66 2.24
CA GLU A 96 -31.27 -37.62 2.71
C GLU A 96 -30.82 -36.23 2.21
N HIS A 97 -29.52 -35.92 2.29
CA HIS A 97 -28.95 -34.69 1.74
C HIS A 97 -29.24 -34.54 0.24
N ALA A 98 -29.13 -35.64 -0.50
CA ALA A 98 -29.48 -35.68 -1.92
C ALA A 98 -30.99 -35.58 -2.14
N ARG A 99 -31.82 -36.32 -1.40
CA ARG A 99 -33.30 -36.26 -1.46
C ARG A 99 -33.84 -34.86 -1.16
N GLN A 100 -33.14 -34.11 -0.30
CA GLN A 100 -33.46 -32.72 0.01
C GLN A 100 -33.06 -31.73 -1.09
N GLY A 101 -32.28 -32.17 -2.07
CA GLY A 101 -31.87 -31.39 -3.22
C GLY A 101 -30.53 -30.68 -3.07
N TYR A 102 -29.88 -30.76 -1.90
CA TYR A 102 -28.61 -30.06 -1.66
C TYR A 102 -27.45 -30.62 -2.50
N MET A 103 -27.47 -31.91 -2.81
CA MET A 103 -26.50 -32.52 -3.73
C MET A 103 -26.66 -32.00 -5.16
N ALA A 104 -27.90 -31.82 -5.61
CA ALA A 104 -28.19 -31.28 -6.94
C ALA A 104 -27.74 -29.82 -7.07
N THR A 105 -27.96 -29.01 -6.02
CA THR A 105 -27.55 -27.60 -6.00
C THR A 105 -26.05 -27.41 -5.87
N ALA A 106 -25.32 -28.41 -5.39
CA ALA A 106 -23.86 -28.35 -5.32
C ALA A 106 -23.20 -28.34 -6.71
N VAL A 107 -23.89 -28.83 -7.75
CA VAL A 107 -23.38 -28.86 -9.12
C VAL A 107 -23.65 -27.53 -9.82
N TYR A 108 -22.59 -26.80 -10.18
CA TYR A 108 -22.68 -25.53 -10.88
C TYR A 108 -22.16 -25.60 -12.33
N PRO A 109 -22.84 -24.97 -13.32
CA PRO A 109 -24.20 -24.47 -13.20
C PRO A 109 -25.18 -25.62 -12.96
N LEU A 110 -26.33 -25.31 -12.34
CA LEU A 110 -27.36 -26.31 -12.09
C LEU A 110 -27.78 -27.00 -13.40
N ALA A 111 -27.69 -28.32 -13.44
CA ALA A 111 -28.08 -29.14 -14.59
C ALA A 111 -29.60 -29.33 -14.68
N LYS A 112 -30.32 -28.23 -14.97
CA LYS A 112 -31.79 -28.12 -14.90
C LYS A 112 -32.53 -29.22 -15.68
N ASP A 113 -32.02 -29.58 -16.86
CA ASP A 113 -32.65 -30.55 -17.77
C ASP A 113 -32.49 -32.02 -17.31
N TYR A 114 -31.64 -32.26 -16.31
CA TYR A 114 -31.23 -33.60 -15.88
C TYR A 114 -31.71 -33.96 -14.46
N LEU A 115 -32.56 -33.13 -13.85
CA LEU A 115 -33.04 -33.34 -12.48
C LEU A 115 -33.88 -34.62 -12.31
N MET A 116 -34.54 -35.14 -13.35
CA MET A 116 -35.29 -36.41 -13.31
C MET A 116 -36.21 -36.60 -12.07
N GLY A 117 -36.95 -35.56 -11.69
CA GLY A 117 -37.84 -35.58 -10.52
C GLY A 117 -37.17 -35.22 -9.18
N GLN A 118 -35.85 -34.97 -9.18
CA GLN A 118 -35.11 -34.42 -8.04
C GLN A 118 -35.66 -33.04 -7.67
N ARG A 119 -36.08 -32.89 -6.42
CA ARG A 119 -36.49 -31.57 -5.90
C ARG A 119 -35.28 -30.68 -5.64
N LEU A 120 -35.52 -29.37 -5.71
CA LEU A 120 -34.59 -28.35 -5.23
C LEU A 120 -35.03 -27.89 -3.83
N PRO A 121 -34.10 -27.50 -2.96
CA PRO A 121 -34.46 -26.95 -1.65
C PRO A 121 -35.27 -25.66 -1.79
N GLY A 122 -36.12 -25.35 -0.82
CA GLY A 122 -36.98 -24.17 -0.85
C GLY A 122 -38.17 -24.27 -1.82
N ASP A 123 -38.43 -25.46 -2.36
CA ASP A 123 -39.35 -25.71 -3.48
C ASP A 123 -39.17 -24.70 -4.62
N ILE A 124 -37.91 -24.33 -4.89
CA ILE A 124 -37.55 -23.38 -5.93
C ILE A 124 -37.67 -24.09 -7.27
N LYS A 125 -38.35 -23.47 -8.24
CA LYS A 125 -38.42 -24.04 -9.59
C LYS A 125 -37.04 -23.95 -10.25
N PRO A 126 -36.61 -24.95 -11.04
CA PRO A 126 -35.32 -24.89 -11.73
C PRO A 126 -35.14 -23.62 -12.58
N SER A 127 -36.21 -23.11 -13.19
CA SER A 127 -36.21 -21.87 -13.96
C SER A 127 -35.94 -20.62 -13.13
N GLU A 128 -36.27 -20.63 -11.84
CA GLU A 128 -36.12 -19.51 -10.90
C GLU A 128 -34.75 -19.52 -10.21
N TRP A 129 -34.00 -20.61 -10.29
CA TRP A 129 -32.68 -20.74 -9.66
C TRP A 129 -31.65 -19.81 -10.29
N ASP A 130 -31.05 -18.97 -9.46
CA ASP A 130 -30.00 -17.99 -9.82
C ASP A 130 -28.77 -18.09 -8.90
N GLY A 131 -27.78 -17.23 -9.13
CA GLY A 131 -26.53 -17.22 -8.34
C GLY A 131 -26.70 -16.85 -6.86
N PHE A 132 -27.79 -16.17 -6.48
CA PHE A 132 -28.04 -15.85 -5.07
C PHE A 132 -28.70 -17.02 -4.33
N HIS A 133 -29.51 -17.84 -5.01
CA HIS A 133 -29.96 -19.13 -4.45
C HIS A 133 -28.77 -20.05 -4.17
N ASP A 134 -27.82 -20.14 -5.11
CA ASP A 134 -26.58 -20.89 -4.94
C ASP A 134 -25.77 -20.39 -3.73
N LEU A 135 -25.56 -19.07 -3.65
CA LEU A 135 -24.87 -18.43 -2.52
C LEU A 135 -25.49 -18.77 -1.16
N ILE A 136 -26.83 -18.79 -1.07
CA ILE A 136 -27.55 -19.13 0.17
C ILE A 136 -27.32 -20.59 0.58
N VAL A 137 -27.32 -21.52 -0.37
CA VAL A 137 -27.05 -22.93 -0.05
C VAL A 137 -25.63 -23.09 0.50
N ILE A 138 -24.65 -22.47 -0.15
CA ILE A 138 -23.24 -22.54 0.28
C ILE A 138 -23.11 -21.97 1.71
N ASP A 139 -23.69 -20.80 1.94
CA ASP A 139 -23.64 -20.09 3.22
C ASP A 139 -24.38 -20.83 4.34
N GLU A 140 -25.59 -21.36 4.11
CA GLU A 140 -26.34 -22.05 5.17
C GLU A 140 -25.79 -23.46 5.47
N VAL A 141 -25.32 -24.22 4.48
CA VAL A 141 -24.65 -25.50 4.73
C VAL A 141 -23.36 -25.30 5.52
N ALA A 142 -22.62 -24.23 5.25
CA ALA A 142 -21.39 -23.91 5.97
C ALA A 142 -21.60 -23.49 7.44
N ARG A 143 -22.85 -23.23 7.84
CA ARG A 143 -23.22 -22.77 9.20
C ARG A 143 -22.95 -23.81 10.30
N CYS A 144 -22.77 -25.08 9.93
CA CYS A 144 -22.37 -26.10 10.90
C CYS A 144 -20.99 -25.81 11.51
N GLY A 145 -20.10 -25.12 10.78
CA GLY A 145 -18.78 -24.71 11.28
C GLY A 145 -17.71 -25.82 11.28
N TYR A 146 -17.95 -26.94 10.58
CA TYR A 146 -17.02 -28.05 10.45
C TYR A 146 -16.71 -28.30 8.97
N LEU A 147 -15.55 -27.81 8.48
CA LEU A 147 -15.26 -27.77 7.05
C LEU A 147 -15.14 -29.18 6.43
N GLY A 148 -14.59 -30.15 7.18
CA GLY A 148 -14.49 -31.52 6.69
C GLY A 148 -15.85 -32.17 6.43
N VAL A 149 -16.86 -31.89 7.26
CA VAL A 149 -18.25 -32.36 7.07
C VAL A 149 -18.88 -31.70 5.84
N ILE A 150 -18.73 -30.38 5.71
CA ILE A 150 -19.21 -29.64 4.53
C ILE A 150 -18.62 -30.25 3.26
N TRP A 151 -17.32 -30.54 3.27
CA TRP A 151 -16.63 -31.12 2.12
C TRP A 151 -17.08 -32.55 1.81
N ALA A 152 -17.29 -33.37 2.84
CA ALA A 152 -17.77 -34.73 2.67
C ALA A 152 -19.17 -34.79 2.06
N LEU A 153 -20.04 -33.82 2.38
CA LEU A 153 -21.43 -33.79 1.90
C LEU A 153 -21.54 -33.35 0.44
N THR A 154 -20.83 -32.30 0.04
CA THR A 154 -21.11 -31.62 -1.25
C THR A 154 -19.90 -31.38 -2.14
N CYS A 155 -18.70 -31.20 -1.56
CA CYS A 155 -17.56 -30.60 -2.28
C CYS A 155 -17.10 -31.42 -3.49
N GLY A 156 -17.09 -32.75 -3.39
CA GLY A 156 -16.60 -33.61 -4.48
C GLY A 156 -17.40 -33.40 -5.77
N ASN A 157 -18.73 -33.37 -5.65
CA ASN A 157 -19.62 -33.10 -6.76
C ASN A 157 -19.55 -31.64 -7.21
N SER A 158 -19.35 -30.69 -6.29
CA SER A 158 -19.26 -29.27 -6.63
C SER A 158 -18.01 -28.91 -7.43
N ILE A 159 -16.94 -29.71 -7.38
CA ILE A 159 -15.72 -29.48 -8.17
C ILE A 159 -15.54 -30.49 -9.31
N GLY A 160 -15.99 -31.73 -9.13
CA GLY A 160 -15.78 -32.81 -10.10
C GLY A 160 -16.83 -32.87 -11.21
N ALA A 161 -18.08 -32.48 -10.94
CA ALA A 161 -19.18 -32.55 -11.90
C ALA A 161 -19.28 -31.34 -12.87
N PRO A 162 -18.92 -30.09 -12.51
CA PRO A 162 -19.04 -28.95 -13.42
C PRO A 162 -18.37 -29.11 -14.79
N PRO A 163 -17.17 -29.71 -14.93
CA PRO A 163 -16.59 -29.94 -16.26
C PRO A 163 -17.49 -30.78 -17.17
N LEU A 164 -18.18 -31.79 -16.62
CA LEU A 164 -19.15 -32.62 -17.34
C LEU A 164 -20.39 -31.80 -17.75
N VAL A 165 -20.88 -30.90 -16.88
CA VAL A 165 -22.02 -30.04 -17.23
C VAL A 165 -21.68 -29.11 -18.40
N ASN A 166 -20.50 -28.49 -18.34
CA ASN A 166 -20.11 -27.47 -19.30
C ASN A 166 -19.59 -28.05 -20.63
N TYR A 167 -18.84 -29.15 -20.59
CA TYR A 167 -18.12 -29.70 -21.76
C TYR A 167 -18.50 -31.13 -22.13
N GLY A 168 -19.30 -31.81 -21.30
CA GLY A 168 -19.77 -33.15 -21.60
C GLY A 168 -20.68 -33.17 -22.83
N ASN A 169 -20.56 -34.22 -23.64
CA ASN A 169 -21.51 -34.50 -24.70
C ASN A 169 -22.84 -35.05 -24.14
N GLU A 170 -23.88 -35.11 -24.96
CA GLU A 170 -25.22 -35.55 -24.54
C GLU A 170 -25.25 -36.97 -23.96
N GLN A 171 -24.45 -37.89 -24.51
CA GLN A 171 -24.39 -39.27 -24.01
C GLN A 171 -23.75 -39.32 -22.62
N GLN A 172 -22.67 -38.58 -22.40
CA GLN A 172 -22.01 -38.46 -21.09
C GLN A 172 -22.94 -37.80 -20.07
N LYS A 173 -23.61 -36.70 -20.45
CA LYS A 173 -24.55 -35.99 -19.58
C LYS A 173 -25.71 -36.86 -19.13
N ARG A 174 -26.35 -37.58 -20.06
CA ARG A 174 -27.43 -38.54 -19.75
C ARG A 174 -26.97 -39.71 -18.88
N ARG A 175 -25.72 -40.14 -19.06
CA ARG A 175 -25.14 -41.25 -18.29
C ARG A 175 -24.82 -40.87 -16.84
N PHE A 176 -24.22 -39.70 -16.62
CA PHE A 176 -23.62 -39.36 -15.33
C PHE A 176 -24.43 -38.35 -14.51
N LEU A 177 -25.05 -37.33 -15.12
CA LEU A 177 -25.68 -36.25 -14.36
C LEU A 177 -26.84 -36.73 -13.46
N PRO A 178 -27.77 -37.58 -13.92
CA PRO A 178 -28.90 -37.98 -13.08
C PRO A 178 -28.49 -38.64 -11.76
N SER A 179 -27.47 -39.52 -11.81
CA SER A 179 -26.99 -40.24 -10.63
C SER A 179 -26.14 -39.36 -9.70
N ILE A 180 -25.45 -38.36 -10.25
CA ILE A 180 -24.76 -37.33 -9.45
C ILE A 180 -25.79 -36.48 -8.68
N LEU A 181 -26.83 -36.00 -9.37
CA LEU A 181 -27.82 -35.08 -8.81
C LEU A 181 -28.68 -35.75 -7.72
N ASN A 182 -28.98 -37.04 -7.86
CA ASN A 182 -29.71 -37.82 -6.84
C ASN A 182 -28.79 -38.43 -5.77
N GLY A 183 -27.48 -38.19 -5.84
CA GLY A 183 -26.49 -38.62 -4.84
C GLY A 183 -26.10 -40.09 -4.86
N SER A 184 -26.58 -40.89 -5.81
CA SER A 184 -26.19 -42.31 -5.96
C SER A 184 -24.79 -42.50 -6.56
N THR A 185 -24.25 -41.47 -7.22
CA THR A 185 -22.87 -41.45 -7.72
C THR A 185 -22.13 -40.23 -7.20
N ARG A 186 -20.90 -40.42 -6.75
CA ARG A 186 -20.03 -39.35 -6.24
C ARG A 186 -18.84 -39.12 -7.16
N PHE A 187 -18.56 -37.85 -7.40
CA PHE A 187 -17.43 -37.38 -8.17
C PHE A 187 -16.40 -36.70 -7.27
N CYS A 188 -15.17 -36.62 -7.74
CA CYS A 188 -14.14 -35.72 -7.24
C CYS A 188 -13.36 -35.11 -8.42
N LEU A 189 -12.53 -34.10 -8.14
CA LEU A 189 -11.66 -33.46 -9.13
C LEU A 189 -10.20 -33.83 -8.83
N ALA A 190 -9.52 -34.41 -9.81
CA ALA A 190 -8.17 -34.93 -9.67
C ALA A 190 -7.17 -34.20 -10.59
N VAL A 191 -6.62 -33.09 -10.10
CA VAL A 191 -5.69 -32.24 -10.87
C VAL A 191 -4.28 -32.34 -10.29
N THR A 192 -4.14 -31.92 -9.03
CA THR A 192 -2.86 -31.80 -8.31
C THR A 192 -2.13 -33.14 -8.18
N GLU A 193 -0.81 -33.07 -8.33
CA GLU A 193 0.14 -34.18 -8.22
C GLU A 193 1.17 -33.91 -7.12
N PRO A 194 1.97 -34.89 -6.70
CA PRO A 194 3.08 -34.67 -5.76
C PRO A 194 4.01 -33.53 -6.17
N ASP A 195 4.36 -33.47 -7.46
CA ASP A 195 5.35 -32.54 -8.01
C ASP A 195 4.72 -31.36 -8.78
N ALA A 196 3.38 -31.35 -8.93
CA ALA A 196 2.65 -30.31 -9.67
C ALA A 196 1.39 -29.86 -8.91
N GLY A 197 1.49 -28.71 -8.22
CA GLY A 197 0.40 -28.04 -7.52
C GLY A 197 -0.06 -26.76 -8.22
N SER A 198 0.64 -25.66 -7.97
CA SER A 198 0.36 -24.37 -8.63
C SER A 198 0.63 -24.41 -10.14
N ASP A 199 1.59 -25.23 -10.59
CA ASP A 199 1.88 -25.44 -12.01
C ASP A 199 1.09 -26.63 -12.59
N VAL A 200 -0.21 -26.40 -12.81
CA VAL A 200 -1.10 -27.40 -13.42
C VAL A 200 -0.64 -27.80 -14.84
N ALA A 201 0.13 -26.96 -15.54
CA ALA A 201 0.63 -27.32 -16.87
C ALA A 201 1.75 -28.37 -16.83
N GLY A 202 2.42 -28.50 -15.67
CA GLY A 202 3.52 -29.43 -15.41
C GLY A 202 3.12 -30.82 -14.93
N ILE A 203 1.83 -31.19 -14.99
CA ILE A 203 1.38 -32.53 -14.55
C ILE A 203 2.02 -33.66 -15.37
N THR A 204 2.17 -34.83 -14.75
CA THR A 204 2.91 -35.99 -15.27
C THR A 204 2.05 -37.25 -15.40
N THR A 205 0.87 -37.31 -14.78
CA THR A 205 -0.07 -38.43 -14.99
C THR A 205 -0.40 -38.57 -16.46
N THR A 206 -0.13 -39.72 -17.05
CA THR A 206 -0.28 -39.99 -18.49
C THR A 206 -1.58 -40.73 -18.79
N ALA A 207 -2.08 -40.57 -20.01
CA ALA A 207 -3.17 -41.37 -20.57
C ALA A 207 -2.80 -41.75 -22.02
N GLU A 208 -2.33 -42.97 -22.22
CA GLU A 208 -1.93 -43.46 -23.55
C GLU A 208 -3.13 -44.11 -24.25
N ARG A 209 -3.45 -43.68 -25.46
CA ARG A 209 -4.56 -44.26 -26.23
C ARG A 209 -4.18 -45.63 -26.82
N LYS A 210 -4.92 -46.68 -26.44
CA LYS A 210 -4.83 -48.03 -27.01
C LYS A 210 -6.21 -48.47 -27.53
N GLY A 211 -6.44 -48.28 -28.83
CA GLY A 211 -7.71 -48.61 -29.48
C GLY A 211 -8.87 -47.73 -29.00
N ASP A 212 -9.87 -48.36 -28.37
CA ASP A 212 -11.07 -47.74 -27.81
C ASP A 212 -10.93 -47.36 -26.32
N LYS A 213 -9.74 -47.52 -25.75
CA LYS A 213 -9.41 -47.20 -24.36
C LYS A 213 -8.18 -46.31 -24.23
N TYR A 214 -8.07 -45.62 -23.11
CA TYR A 214 -6.87 -45.00 -22.58
C TYR A 214 -6.31 -45.87 -21.45
N ILE A 215 -4.99 -45.99 -21.38
CA ILE A 215 -4.27 -46.59 -20.24
C ILE A 215 -3.69 -45.45 -19.42
N VAL A 216 -4.16 -45.30 -18.18
CA VAL A 216 -3.79 -44.19 -17.30
C VAL A 216 -2.78 -44.65 -16.26
N ASN A 217 -1.68 -43.89 -16.14
CA ASN A 217 -0.60 -44.14 -15.19
C ASN A 217 -0.16 -42.85 -14.50
N GLY A 218 -0.01 -42.87 -13.17
CA GLY A 218 0.48 -41.74 -12.39
C GLY A 218 -0.15 -41.62 -11.01
N ALA A 219 -0.07 -40.44 -10.40
CA ALA A 219 -0.60 -40.21 -9.07
C ALA A 219 -1.18 -38.80 -8.89
N LYS A 220 -2.24 -38.72 -8.08
CA LYS A 220 -2.95 -37.50 -7.73
C LYS A 220 -2.96 -37.32 -6.21
N LYS A 221 -2.78 -36.09 -5.76
CA LYS A 221 -2.61 -35.76 -4.33
C LYS A 221 -3.55 -34.62 -3.93
N TRP A 222 -4.03 -34.68 -2.69
CA TRP A 222 -4.99 -33.73 -2.10
C TRP A 222 -6.39 -33.81 -2.70
N ILE A 223 -6.82 -35.00 -3.11
CA ILE A 223 -8.11 -35.18 -3.79
C ILE A 223 -9.23 -35.30 -2.77
N THR A 224 -9.94 -34.19 -2.55
CA THR A 224 -11.14 -34.13 -1.68
C THR A 224 -12.19 -35.13 -2.17
N ASN A 225 -12.81 -35.87 -1.24
CA ASN A 225 -13.74 -36.97 -1.50
C ASN A 225 -13.20 -38.18 -2.27
N GLY A 226 -11.91 -38.25 -2.62
CA GLY A 226 -11.38 -39.30 -3.50
C GLY A 226 -11.68 -40.73 -3.01
N ILE A 227 -11.54 -40.99 -1.71
CA ILE A 227 -11.81 -42.31 -1.10
C ILE A 227 -13.29 -42.71 -1.12
N PHE A 228 -14.20 -41.74 -1.29
CA PHE A 228 -15.64 -41.98 -1.33
C PHE A 228 -16.23 -41.89 -2.74
N ALA A 229 -15.46 -41.40 -3.70
CA ALA A 229 -15.92 -41.14 -5.06
C ALA A 229 -15.97 -42.42 -5.90
N ASP A 230 -16.94 -42.47 -6.81
CA ASP A 230 -17.05 -43.53 -7.82
C ASP A 230 -16.22 -43.18 -9.06
N TYR A 231 -16.14 -41.89 -9.38
CA TYR A 231 -15.41 -41.36 -10.51
C TYR A 231 -14.60 -40.12 -10.11
N CYS A 232 -13.47 -39.89 -10.78
CA CYS A 232 -12.81 -38.60 -10.75
C CYS A 232 -12.81 -37.97 -12.14
N THR A 233 -13.03 -36.66 -12.19
CA THR A 233 -12.67 -35.87 -13.37
C THR A 233 -11.20 -35.50 -13.21
N ALA A 234 -10.34 -36.06 -14.05
CA ALA A 234 -8.89 -35.95 -13.92
C ALA A 234 -8.25 -35.15 -15.05
N ALA A 235 -7.25 -34.35 -14.71
CA ALA A 235 -6.32 -33.78 -15.68
C ALA A 235 -5.20 -34.81 -15.94
N VAL A 236 -5.02 -35.21 -17.19
CA VAL A 236 -4.04 -36.22 -17.62
C VAL A 236 -3.29 -35.73 -18.85
N ARG A 237 -2.09 -36.25 -19.09
CA ARG A 237 -1.26 -35.94 -20.25
C ARG A 237 -1.47 -36.98 -21.34
N THR A 238 -2.03 -36.54 -22.46
CA THR A 238 -2.23 -37.34 -23.70
C THR A 238 -1.23 -36.96 -24.79
N GLY A 239 -0.74 -35.71 -24.76
CA GLY A 239 0.17 -35.14 -25.77
C GLY A 239 1.52 -34.70 -25.20
N GLY A 240 2.11 -33.68 -25.83
CA GLY A 240 3.43 -33.14 -25.49
C GLY A 240 3.48 -32.31 -24.20
N GLU A 241 4.56 -31.57 -23.98
CA GLU A 241 4.74 -30.74 -22.79
C GLU A 241 3.78 -29.52 -22.72
N GLY A 242 3.59 -29.00 -21.51
CA GLY A 242 2.82 -27.78 -21.26
C GLY A 242 1.30 -27.96 -21.43
N ARG A 243 0.60 -26.82 -21.56
CA ARG A 243 -0.87 -26.74 -21.55
C ARG A 243 -1.54 -27.48 -22.70
N GLN A 244 -0.87 -27.57 -23.85
CA GLN A 244 -1.40 -28.17 -25.08
C GLN A 244 -1.33 -29.69 -25.08
N GLY A 245 -0.74 -30.34 -24.09
CA GLY A 245 -0.74 -31.82 -24.00
C GLY A 245 -1.65 -32.38 -22.91
N VAL A 246 -2.47 -31.53 -22.28
CA VAL A 246 -3.34 -31.91 -21.17
C VAL A 246 -4.75 -32.20 -21.68
N SER A 247 -5.31 -33.34 -21.30
CA SER A 247 -6.71 -33.76 -21.51
C SER A 247 -7.47 -33.86 -20.19
N ALA A 248 -8.81 -33.79 -20.27
CA ALA A 248 -9.71 -34.00 -19.14
C ALA A 248 -10.46 -35.33 -19.32
N LEU A 249 -10.37 -36.24 -18.35
CA LEU A 249 -10.90 -37.60 -18.46
C LEU A 249 -11.76 -37.96 -17.25
N ILE A 250 -12.90 -38.62 -17.46
CA ILE A 250 -13.68 -39.22 -16.36
C ILE A 250 -13.16 -40.63 -16.07
N ILE A 251 -12.46 -40.82 -14.96
CA ILE A 251 -11.82 -42.07 -14.58
C ILE A 251 -12.64 -42.77 -13.49
N PRO A 252 -13.07 -44.04 -13.67
CA PRO A 252 -13.68 -44.80 -12.60
C PRO A 252 -12.65 -45.14 -11.52
N LEU A 253 -13.02 -44.99 -10.24
CA LEU A 253 -12.11 -45.22 -9.10
C LEU A 253 -12.25 -46.62 -8.48
N LYS A 254 -13.31 -47.35 -8.81
CA LYS A 254 -13.61 -48.70 -8.28
C LYS A 254 -13.30 -49.78 -9.32
N VAL A 255 -12.10 -49.71 -9.91
CA VAL A 255 -11.61 -50.65 -10.93
C VAL A 255 -10.20 -51.13 -10.60
N PRO A 256 -9.75 -52.27 -11.15
CA PRO A 256 -8.37 -52.71 -10.99
C PRO A 256 -7.36 -51.63 -11.43
N GLY A 257 -6.23 -51.54 -10.73
CA GLY A 257 -5.18 -50.55 -11.00
C GLY A 257 -5.34 -49.20 -10.28
N VAL A 258 -6.48 -48.94 -9.62
CA VAL A 258 -6.68 -47.74 -8.81
C VAL A 258 -6.44 -48.03 -7.34
N THR A 259 -5.52 -47.30 -6.71
CA THR A 259 -5.31 -47.35 -5.25
C THR A 259 -5.62 -45.99 -4.63
N CYS A 260 -6.50 -45.98 -3.63
CA CYS A 260 -6.88 -44.77 -2.89
C CYS A 260 -6.43 -44.87 -1.43
N ARG A 261 -5.64 -43.90 -0.98
CA ARG A 261 -5.19 -43.79 0.42
C ARG A 261 -5.60 -42.46 1.03
N LYS A 262 -6.28 -42.50 2.17
CA LYS A 262 -6.62 -41.29 2.91
C LYS A 262 -5.36 -40.56 3.40
N ILE A 263 -5.37 -39.23 3.31
CA ILE A 263 -4.31 -38.36 3.83
C ILE A 263 -4.79 -37.73 5.15
N GLU A 264 -3.98 -37.86 6.20
CA GLU A 264 -4.25 -37.24 7.51
C GLU A 264 -3.73 -35.80 7.52
N ASN A 265 -4.66 -34.85 7.58
CA ASN A 265 -4.42 -33.41 7.55
C ASN A 265 -4.61 -32.78 8.93
N SER A 266 -4.13 -31.54 9.12
CA SER A 266 -4.35 -30.78 10.36
C SER A 266 -5.84 -30.51 10.62
N GLY A 267 -6.59 -30.20 9.56
CA GLY A 267 -8.04 -29.97 9.56
C GLY A 267 -8.73 -30.82 8.51
N VAL A 268 -10.03 -30.59 8.32
CA VAL A 268 -10.91 -31.24 7.33
C VAL A 268 -10.86 -32.78 7.36
N ARG A 269 -10.81 -33.37 8.54
CA ARG A 269 -10.62 -34.81 8.73
C ARG A 269 -11.75 -35.64 8.12
N ALA A 270 -13.00 -35.14 8.12
CA ALA A 270 -14.13 -35.82 7.49
C ALA A 270 -14.17 -35.73 5.95
N SER A 271 -13.36 -34.85 5.33
CA SER A 271 -13.46 -34.54 3.89
C SER A 271 -13.10 -35.68 2.93
N GLY A 272 -12.44 -36.74 3.42
CA GLY A 272 -11.92 -37.80 2.57
C GLY A 272 -10.82 -37.33 1.62
N SER A 273 -9.93 -36.42 2.08
CA SER A 273 -8.72 -36.04 1.34
C SER A 273 -7.88 -37.28 1.01
N THR A 274 -7.57 -37.49 -0.27
CA THR A 274 -7.05 -38.77 -0.76
C THR A 274 -5.84 -38.60 -1.67
N TYR A 275 -4.91 -39.55 -1.56
CA TYR A 275 -3.86 -39.83 -2.51
C TYR A 275 -4.34 -40.97 -3.43
N ILE A 276 -4.35 -40.73 -4.74
CA ILE A 276 -4.86 -41.69 -5.73
C ILE A 276 -3.69 -42.09 -6.64
N GLU A 277 -3.49 -43.39 -6.81
CA GLU A 277 -2.50 -43.97 -7.72
C GLU A 277 -3.23 -44.70 -8.84
N PHE A 278 -2.73 -44.53 -10.06
CA PHE A 278 -3.20 -45.20 -11.27
C PHE A 278 -2.05 -46.06 -11.81
N ASP A 279 -2.29 -47.36 -11.90
CA ASP A 279 -1.39 -48.37 -12.47
C ASP A 279 -2.13 -49.14 -13.57
N ASP A 280 -1.78 -48.86 -14.82
CA ASP A 280 -2.38 -49.42 -16.04
C ASP A 280 -3.93 -49.42 -16.05
N VAL A 281 -4.52 -48.31 -15.61
CA VAL A 281 -5.98 -48.19 -15.49
C VAL A 281 -6.63 -47.99 -16.86
N GLU A 282 -7.48 -48.94 -17.24
CA GLU A 282 -8.25 -48.86 -18.49
C GLU A 282 -9.45 -47.91 -18.38
N VAL A 283 -9.47 -46.88 -19.22
CA VAL A 283 -10.57 -45.89 -19.28
C VAL A 283 -11.11 -45.80 -20.71
N PRO A 284 -12.41 -45.99 -20.96
CA PRO A 284 -12.96 -45.88 -22.31
C PRO A 284 -12.69 -44.50 -22.96
N VAL A 285 -12.37 -44.45 -24.25
CA VAL A 285 -12.20 -43.18 -24.99
C VAL A 285 -13.47 -42.32 -24.92
N ALA A 286 -14.64 -42.94 -24.79
CA ALA A 286 -15.93 -42.26 -24.58
C ALA A 286 -16.01 -41.45 -23.27
N ASN A 287 -15.08 -41.63 -22.33
CA ASN A 287 -15.00 -40.85 -21.10
C ASN A 287 -14.13 -39.58 -21.22
N LEU A 288 -13.52 -39.34 -22.39
CA LEU A 288 -12.81 -38.09 -22.69
C LEU A 288 -13.79 -36.91 -22.69
N LEU A 289 -13.52 -35.89 -21.90
CA LEU A 289 -14.31 -34.67 -21.85
C LEU A 289 -13.76 -33.65 -22.86
N GLY A 290 -14.64 -33.19 -23.76
CA GLY A 290 -14.26 -32.26 -24.81
C GLY A 290 -13.37 -32.92 -25.86
N ARG A 291 -12.23 -32.31 -26.16
CA ARG A 291 -11.27 -32.79 -27.16
C ARG A 291 -9.96 -33.18 -26.49
N GLU A 292 -9.30 -34.18 -27.06
CA GLU A 292 -7.95 -34.57 -26.67
C GLU A 292 -7.03 -33.35 -26.76
N ASP A 293 -6.11 -33.21 -25.81
CA ASP A 293 -5.13 -32.11 -25.70
C ASP A 293 -5.73 -30.72 -25.42
N HIS A 294 -7.03 -30.63 -25.13
CA HIS A 294 -7.75 -29.40 -24.78
C HIS A 294 -8.34 -29.41 -23.36
N GLY A 295 -7.83 -30.27 -22.48
CA GLY A 295 -8.27 -30.42 -21.10
C GLY A 295 -7.91 -29.27 -20.17
N PHE A 296 -6.81 -28.54 -20.42
CA PHE A 296 -6.39 -27.46 -19.52
C PHE A 296 -7.47 -26.38 -19.37
N GLU A 297 -8.09 -25.94 -20.47
CA GLU A 297 -9.16 -24.94 -20.45
C GLU A 297 -10.41 -25.44 -19.73
N ILE A 298 -10.74 -26.73 -19.89
CA ILE A 298 -11.88 -27.39 -19.25
C ILE A 298 -11.72 -27.40 -17.72
N ILE A 299 -10.51 -27.66 -17.23
CA ILE A 299 -10.24 -27.62 -15.79
C ILE A 299 -10.29 -26.18 -15.26
N MET A 300 -9.66 -25.24 -15.98
CA MET A 300 -9.61 -23.84 -15.55
C MET A 300 -10.99 -23.16 -15.53
N SER A 301 -11.95 -23.60 -16.35
CA SER A 301 -13.28 -22.98 -16.42
C SER A 301 -14.05 -23.06 -15.09
N ASN A 302 -13.76 -24.06 -14.25
CA ASN A 302 -14.48 -24.29 -13.01
C ASN A 302 -14.00 -23.44 -11.83
N PHE A 303 -12.77 -22.92 -11.90
CA PHE A 303 -12.13 -22.30 -10.73
C PHE A 303 -12.79 -21.01 -10.25
N ASN A 304 -13.50 -20.28 -11.10
CA ASN A 304 -14.17 -19.04 -10.66
C ASN A 304 -15.32 -19.33 -9.70
N HIS A 305 -16.13 -20.36 -9.98
CA HIS A 305 -17.19 -20.78 -9.06
C HIS A 305 -16.61 -21.41 -7.80
N GLU A 306 -15.58 -22.24 -7.93
CA GLU A 306 -14.86 -22.81 -6.78
C GLU A 306 -14.30 -21.71 -5.85
N ARG A 307 -13.74 -20.63 -6.41
CA ARG A 307 -13.25 -19.47 -5.62
C ARG A 307 -14.38 -18.73 -4.92
N LEU A 308 -15.53 -18.54 -5.58
CA LEU A 308 -16.71 -17.96 -4.96
C LEU A 308 -17.21 -18.85 -3.80
N TRP A 309 -17.25 -20.16 -4.02
CA TRP A 309 -17.65 -21.15 -3.02
C TRP A 309 -16.74 -21.12 -1.78
N LEU A 310 -15.42 -21.10 -1.99
CA LEU A 310 -14.43 -20.96 -0.93
C LEU A 310 -14.59 -19.62 -0.19
N ALA A 311 -14.76 -18.52 -0.91
CA ALA A 311 -14.96 -17.20 -0.30
C ALA A 311 -16.22 -17.16 0.57
N CYS A 312 -17.35 -17.65 0.05
CA CYS A 312 -18.61 -17.70 0.79
C CYS A 312 -18.49 -18.55 2.06
N THR A 313 -17.91 -19.75 1.94
CA THR A 313 -17.66 -20.64 3.07
C THR A 313 -16.75 -19.98 4.11
N SER A 314 -15.66 -19.33 3.69
CA SER A 314 -14.76 -18.61 4.60
C SER A 314 -15.47 -17.51 5.39
N LEU A 315 -16.33 -16.73 4.72
CA LEU A 315 -17.11 -15.68 5.39
C LEU A 315 -18.13 -16.26 6.37
N ARG A 316 -18.78 -17.38 6.03
CA ARG A 316 -19.68 -18.06 6.98
C ARG A 316 -18.94 -18.60 8.19
N LEU A 317 -17.79 -19.29 8.00
CA LEU A 317 -16.98 -19.78 9.12
C LEU A 317 -16.52 -18.63 10.03
N ALA A 318 -16.16 -17.48 9.45
CA ALA A 318 -15.83 -16.27 10.22
C ALA A 318 -17.04 -15.80 11.06
N ARG A 319 -18.25 -15.85 10.51
CA ARG A 319 -19.48 -15.53 11.26
C ARG A 319 -19.77 -16.55 12.38
N CYS A 320 -19.49 -17.84 12.18
CA CYS A 320 -19.56 -18.85 13.25
C CYS A 320 -18.57 -18.54 14.39
N CYS A 321 -17.34 -18.15 14.05
CA CYS A 321 -16.34 -17.70 15.04
C CYS A 321 -16.82 -16.47 15.83
N ILE A 322 -17.41 -15.47 15.15
CA ILE A 322 -17.99 -14.29 15.80
C ILE A 322 -19.12 -14.69 16.75
N GLU A 323 -20.03 -15.56 16.30
CA GLU A 323 -21.15 -16.04 17.09
C GLU A 323 -20.67 -16.68 18.40
N ASP A 324 -19.81 -17.70 18.31
CA ASP A 324 -19.32 -18.46 19.47
C ASP A 324 -18.53 -17.57 20.44
N ALA A 325 -17.62 -16.76 19.91
CA ALA A 325 -16.83 -15.84 20.72
C ALA A 325 -17.71 -14.79 21.40
N TYR A 326 -18.76 -14.29 20.73
CA TYR A 326 -19.67 -13.31 21.31
C TYR A 326 -20.54 -13.92 22.40
N GLN A 327 -21.09 -15.13 22.19
CA GLN A 327 -21.84 -15.83 23.22
C GLN A 327 -20.96 -16.14 24.43
N HIS A 328 -19.70 -16.54 24.20
CA HIS A 328 -18.73 -16.71 25.26
C HIS A 328 -18.46 -15.40 26.00
N ALA A 329 -18.19 -14.30 25.29
CA ALA A 329 -17.90 -13.01 25.88
C ALA A 329 -19.07 -12.44 26.71
N ARG A 330 -20.31 -12.75 26.30
CA ARG A 330 -21.53 -12.34 27.02
C ARG A 330 -21.73 -13.08 28.33
N THR A 331 -21.34 -14.36 28.39
CA THR A 331 -21.63 -15.25 29.53
C THR A 331 -20.45 -15.41 30.48
N ARG A 332 -19.22 -15.29 29.99
CA ARG A 332 -18.02 -15.43 30.79
C ARG A 332 -17.72 -14.14 31.55
N SER A 333 -17.58 -14.24 32.87
CA SER A 333 -17.16 -13.13 33.73
C SER A 333 -15.70 -13.23 34.14
N THR A 334 -15.04 -12.07 34.22
CA THR A 334 -13.70 -11.88 34.76
C THR A 334 -13.67 -10.54 35.48
N PHE A 335 -12.94 -10.43 36.60
CA PHE A 335 -12.86 -9.18 37.37
C PHE A 335 -14.24 -8.60 37.71
N GLY A 336 -15.19 -9.46 38.11
CA GLY A 336 -16.53 -9.06 38.55
C GLY A 336 -17.53 -8.64 37.45
N LYS A 337 -17.18 -8.70 36.15
CA LYS A 337 -18.08 -8.33 35.04
C LYS A 337 -17.95 -9.26 33.83
N PRO A 338 -18.97 -9.35 32.94
CA PRO A 338 -18.87 -10.09 31.69
C PRO A 338 -17.68 -9.60 30.83
N LEU A 339 -17.04 -10.50 30.08
CA LEU A 339 -15.93 -10.16 29.18
C LEU A 339 -16.33 -9.07 28.19
N LEU A 340 -17.57 -9.12 27.68
CA LEU A 340 -18.13 -8.15 26.75
C LEU A 340 -18.23 -6.72 27.33
N ALA A 341 -18.20 -6.57 28.66
CA ALA A 341 -18.16 -5.25 29.31
C ALA A 341 -16.81 -4.54 29.12
N ASN A 342 -15.75 -5.26 28.73
CA ASN A 342 -14.45 -4.67 28.41
C ASN A 342 -14.44 -4.10 26.99
N GLN A 343 -14.03 -2.83 26.85
CA GLN A 343 -13.95 -2.16 25.55
C GLN A 343 -13.03 -2.91 24.58
N ALA A 344 -11.87 -3.39 25.05
CA ALA A 344 -10.93 -4.15 24.24
C ALA A 344 -11.58 -5.39 23.58
N ILE A 345 -12.50 -6.07 24.26
CA ILE A 345 -13.24 -7.23 23.70
C ILE A 345 -14.27 -6.76 22.66
N ARG A 346 -15.02 -5.69 22.93
CA ARG A 346 -15.97 -5.12 21.95
C ARG A 346 -15.28 -4.64 20.67
N SER A 347 -14.10 -4.05 20.78
CA SER A 347 -13.30 -3.60 19.64
C SER A 347 -12.95 -4.75 18.69
N LYS A 348 -12.69 -5.97 19.20
CA LYS A 348 -12.43 -7.17 18.38
C LYS A 348 -13.63 -7.55 17.51
N PHE A 349 -14.84 -7.50 18.07
CA PHE A 349 -16.07 -7.77 17.30
C PHE A 349 -16.32 -6.71 16.23
N SER A 350 -16.10 -5.43 16.54
CA SER A 350 -16.20 -4.36 15.53
C SER A 350 -15.18 -4.52 14.40
N ALA A 351 -13.93 -4.87 14.72
CA ALA A 351 -12.90 -5.14 13.72
C ALA A 351 -13.25 -6.35 12.83
N SER A 352 -13.78 -7.41 13.44
CA SER A 352 -14.26 -8.61 12.73
C SER A 352 -15.42 -8.28 11.80
N GLY A 353 -16.44 -7.56 12.30
CA GLY A 353 -17.59 -7.12 11.51
C GLY A 353 -17.20 -6.28 10.30
N ARG A 354 -16.29 -5.30 10.46
CA ARG A 354 -15.80 -4.47 9.34
C ARG A 354 -15.20 -5.30 8.19
N LYS A 355 -14.46 -6.36 8.50
CA LYS A 355 -13.84 -7.23 7.49
C LYS A 355 -14.88 -8.16 6.85
N VAL A 356 -15.71 -8.83 7.66
CA VAL A 356 -16.69 -9.79 7.15
C VAL A 356 -17.75 -9.10 6.29
N ASP A 357 -18.30 -7.97 6.73
CA ASP A 357 -19.39 -7.31 6.00
C ASP A 357 -18.90 -6.65 4.70
N SER A 358 -17.67 -6.12 4.66
CA SER A 358 -17.08 -5.58 3.42
C SER A 358 -16.79 -6.67 2.39
N ALA A 359 -16.22 -7.80 2.82
CA ALA A 359 -15.98 -8.94 1.94
C ALA A 359 -17.30 -9.57 1.44
N HIS A 360 -18.34 -9.63 2.28
CA HIS A 360 -19.66 -10.12 1.90
C HIS A 360 -20.33 -9.18 0.87
N ALA A 361 -20.21 -7.86 1.03
CA ALA A 361 -20.72 -6.90 0.06
C ALA A 361 -20.05 -7.05 -1.33
N LEU A 362 -18.72 -7.23 -1.35
CA LEU A 362 -18.00 -7.51 -2.60
C LEU A 362 -18.48 -8.81 -3.25
N MET A 363 -18.68 -9.87 -2.46
CA MET A 363 -19.20 -11.15 -2.95
C MET A 363 -20.57 -11.00 -3.63
N GLU A 364 -21.51 -10.33 -2.98
CA GLU A 364 -22.85 -10.08 -3.53
C GLU A 364 -22.78 -9.25 -4.83
N GLN A 365 -21.91 -8.23 -4.86
CA GLN A 365 -21.68 -7.42 -6.04
C GLN A 365 -21.16 -8.27 -7.22
N LEU A 366 -20.20 -9.16 -6.99
CA LEU A 366 -19.65 -10.02 -8.05
C LEU A 366 -20.69 -11.03 -8.57
N VAL A 367 -21.52 -11.59 -7.68
CA VAL A 367 -22.63 -12.47 -8.08
C VAL A 367 -23.65 -11.70 -8.92
N HIS A 368 -24.00 -10.47 -8.51
CA HIS A 368 -24.90 -9.62 -9.28
C HIS A 368 -24.35 -9.31 -10.68
N MET A 369 -23.07 -8.92 -10.77
CA MET A 369 -22.39 -8.64 -12.03
C MET A 369 -22.32 -9.88 -12.93
N ALA A 370 -22.05 -11.06 -12.37
CA ALA A 370 -22.08 -12.33 -13.10
C ALA A 370 -23.44 -12.62 -13.71
N GLY A 371 -24.50 -12.53 -12.89
CA GLY A 371 -25.86 -12.76 -13.36
C GLY A 371 -26.27 -11.74 -14.43
N ALA A 372 -25.89 -10.47 -14.28
CA ALA A 372 -26.17 -9.43 -15.26
C ALA A 372 -25.44 -9.69 -16.60
N ALA A 373 -24.17 -10.07 -16.56
CA ALA A 373 -23.38 -10.41 -17.74
C ALA A 373 -23.96 -11.63 -18.47
N GLN A 374 -24.33 -12.68 -17.72
CA GLN A 374 -24.95 -13.89 -18.28
C GLN A 374 -26.28 -13.56 -18.96
N ARG A 375 -27.18 -12.80 -18.32
CA ARG A 375 -28.45 -12.36 -18.93
C ARG A 375 -28.24 -11.51 -20.18
N ALA A 376 -27.15 -10.75 -20.24
CA ALA A 376 -26.81 -9.93 -21.39
C ALA A 376 -26.04 -10.70 -22.48
N GLY A 377 -25.75 -12.00 -22.30
CA GLY A 377 -24.95 -12.79 -23.23
C GLY A 377 -23.51 -12.28 -23.39
N ARG A 378 -22.95 -11.66 -22.35
CA ARG A 378 -21.60 -11.06 -22.36
C ARG A 378 -20.65 -11.85 -21.47
N GLU A 379 -19.39 -11.97 -21.88
CA GLU A 379 -18.34 -12.47 -20.99
C GLU A 379 -18.06 -11.44 -19.89
N ALA A 380 -18.13 -11.88 -18.63
CA ALA A 380 -17.94 -11.00 -17.49
C ALA A 380 -16.45 -10.70 -17.21
N HIS A 381 -15.53 -11.55 -17.69
CA HIS A 381 -14.08 -11.46 -17.45
C HIS A 381 -13.67 -11.20 -15.98
N MET A 382 -14.36 -11.82 -15.02
CA MET A 382 -14.19 -11.52 -13.59
C MET A 382 -13.23 -12.46 -12.87
N GLY A 383 -12.36 -13.17 -13.58
CA GLY A 383 -11.47 -14.16 -12.96
C GLY A 383 -10.53 -13.54 -11.92
N GLY A 384 -9.99 -12.36 -12.21
CA GLY A 384 -9.18 -11.57 -11.26
C GLY A 384 -9.98 -11.06 -10.07
N LEU A 385 -11.24 -10.67 -10.27
CA LEU A 385 -12.12 -10.21 -9.20
C LEU A 385 -12.49 -11.33 -8.22
N PHE A 386 -12.82 -12.53 -8.73
CA PHE A 386 -13.07 -13.70 -7.88
C PHE A 386 -11.80 -14.19 -7.17
N ALA A 387 -10.63 -14.03 -7.81
CA ALA A 387 -9.34 -14.30 -7.17
C ALA A 387 -9.13 -13.39 -5.95
N ASN A 388 -9.32 -12.07 -6.12
CA ASN A 388 -9.24 -11.10 -5.01
C ASN A 388 -10.28 -11.36 -3.92
N LEU A 389 -11.52 -11.70 -4.29
CA LEU A 389 -12.56 -12.05 -3.32
C LEU A 389 -12.14 -13.25 -2.46
N LYS A 390 -11.60 -14.30 -3.08
CA LYS A 390 -11.15 -15.50 -2.36
C LYS A 390 -10.03 -15.15 -1.38
N VAL A 391 -9.03 -14.39 -1.82
CA VAL A 391 -7.92 -13.94 -0.95
C VAL A 391 -8.46 -13.12 0.23
N LEU A 392 -9.29 -12.12 -0.05
CA LEU A 392 -9.88 -11.26 0.99
C LEU A 392 -10.70 -12.06 2.01
N ALA A 393 -11.51 -13.03 1.55
CA ALA A 393 -12.31 -13.88 2.42
C ALA A 393 -11.46 -14.83 3.27
N GLY A 394 -10.38 -15.40 2.70
CA GLY A 394 -9.41 -16.21 3.43
C GLY A 394 -8.71 -15.45 4.55
N GLN A 395 -8.14 -14.29 4.24
CA GLN A 395 -7.52 -13.40 5.23
C GLN A 395 -8.51 -12.91 6.30
N THR A 396 -9.77 -12.69 5.91
CA THR A 396 -10.85 -12.33 6.84
C THR A 396 -11.11 -13.48 7.82
N LEU A 397 -11.19 -14.72 7.34
CA LEU A 397 -11.36 -15.89 8.21
C LEU A 397 -10.16 -16.05 9.16
N GLU A 398 -8.92 -15.93 8.68
CA GLU A 398 -7.71 -16.00 9.52
C GLU A 398 -7.76 -15.00 10.68
N PHE A 399 -8.03 -13.73 10.35
CA PHE A 399 -8.14 -12.67 11.35
C PHE A 399 -9.25 -12.95 12.36
N VAL A 400 -10.44 -13.27 11.89
CA VAL A 400 -11.62 -13.45 12.75
C VAL A 400 -11.48 -14.70 13.63
N ASN A 401 -10.98 -15.81 13.09
CA ASN A 401 -10.70 -17.01 13.86
C ASN A 401 -9.68 -16.72 14.98
N ARG A 402 -8.58 -16.03 14.66
CA ARG A 402 -7.56 -15.65 15.66
C ARG A 402 -8.13 -14.75 16.76
N GLU A 403 -8.97 -13.77 16.43
CA GLU A 403 -9.64 -12.92 17.42
C GLU A 403 -10.70 -13.66 18.25
N ALA A 404 -11.40 -14.64 17.65
CA ALA A 404 -12.35 -15.49 18.33
C ALA A 404 -11.64 -16.40 19.35
N GLN A 405 -10.56 -17.07 18.96
CA GLN A 405 -9.73 -17.88 19.86
C GLN A 405 -9.19 -17.02 21.01
N GLN A 406 -8.69 -15.82 20.73
CA GLN A 406 -8.20 -14.92 21.78
C GLN A 406 -9.31 -14.49 22.75
N THR A 407 -10.52 -14.21 22.25
CA THR A 407 -11.67 -13.85 23.08
C THR A 407 -12.13 -15.02 23.96
N MET A 408 -12.01 -16.25 23.45
CA MET A 408 -12.37 -17.47 24.17
C MET A 408 -11.26 -17.95 25.14
N GLY A 409 -10.03 -17.45 25.01
CA GLY A 409 -8.90 -17.85 25.84
C GLY A 409 -8.64 -19.36 25.76
N GLY A 410 -8.36 -19.99 26.90
CA GLY A 410 -8.02 -21.42 26.93
C GLY A 410 -9.08 -22.36 26.34
N VAL A 411 -10.38 -22.00 26.36
CA VAL A 411 -11.40 -22.87 25.73
C VAL A 411 -11.37 -22.80 24.20
N GLY A 412 -10.86 -21.72 23.62
CA GLY A 412 -10.67 -21.60 22.15
C GLY A 412 -9.49 -22.42 21.62
N TYR A 413 -8.69 -23.01 22.51
CA TYR A 413 -7.59 -23.94 22.19
C TYR A 413 -7.99 -25.41 22.41
N SER A 414 -9.13 -25.67 23.05
CA SER A 414 -9.59 -27.02 23.36
C SER A 414 -10.38 -27.62 22.21
N ARG A 415 -10.03 -28.85 21.82
CA ARG A 415 -10.76 -29.67 20.84
C ARG A 415 -12.18 -30.08 21.28
N GLY A 416 -12.50 -29.91 22.56
CA GLY A 416 -13.81 -30.26 23.13
C GLY A 416 -14.48 -29.09 23.86
N GLY A 417 -15.77 -29.24 24.11
CA GLY A 417 -16.60 -28.27 24.82
C GLY A 417 -16.96 -27.06 23.97
N ARG A 418 -17.36 -25.96 24.62
CA ARG A 418 -17.92 -24.77 23.93
C ARG A 418 -17.01 -24.06 22.93
N GLY A 419 -15.71 -24.35 22.91
CA GLY A 419 -14.75 -23.78 21.96
C GLY A 419 -14.34 -24.74 20.83
N ALA A 420 -14.84 -25.98 20.82
CA ALA A 420 -14.47 -27.01 19.85
C ALA A 420 -14.68 -26.57 18.41
N ARG A 421 -15.82 -25.91 18.12
CA ARG A 421 -16.13 -25.40 16.78
C ARG A 421 -15.10 -24.36 16.30
N VAL A 422 -14.73 -23.40 17.16
CA VAL A 422 -13.71 -22.38 16.83
C VAL A 422 -12.32 -23.00 16.71
N GLU A 423 -11.96 -23.94 17.58
CA GLU A 423 -10.69 -24.68 17.48
C GLU A 423 -10.62 -25.49 16.18
N GLN A 424 -11.70 -26.18 15.80
CA GLN A 424 -11.76 -26.92 14.54
C GLN A 424 -11.60 -25.97 13.34
N ILE A 425 -12.32 -24.84 13.33
CA ILE A 425 -12.17 -23.83 12.28
C ILE A 425 -10.71 -23.38 12.18
N SER A 426 -10.01 -23.18 13.31
CA SER A 426 -8.59 -22.81 13.31
C SER A 426 -7.68 -23.79 12.58
N ARG A 427 -7.99 -25.10 12.66
CA ARG A 427 -7.27 -26.16 11.92
C ARG A 427 -7.66 -26.23 10.46
N ASP A 428 -8.90 -25.87 10.14
CA ASP A 428 -9.47 -25.85 8.80
C ASP A 428 -9.03 -24.61 7.99
N VAL A 429 -8.74 -23.48 8.64
CA VAL A 429 -8.41 -22.21 7.96
C VAL A 429 -7.28 -22.36 6.94
N ARG A 430 -6.25 -23.17 7.24
CA ARG A 430 -5.07 -23.28 6.36
C ARG A 430 -5.42 -23.74 4.95
N VAL A 431 -6.36 -24.68 4.82
CA VAL A 431 -6.74 -25.16 3.49
C VAL A 431 -7.60 -24.16 2.73
N MET A 432 -8.34 -23.28 3.42
CA MET A 432 -9.11 -22.20 2.78
C MET A 432 -8.22 -21.14 2.14
N VAL A 433 -7.04 -20.89 2.71
CA VAL A 433 -6.07 -19.91 2.19
C VAL A 433 -5.26 -20.50 1.03
N VAL A 434 -4.99 -21.81 1.04
CA VAL A 434 -4.18 -22.48 0.00
C VAL A 434 -5.02 -23.04 -1.16
N GLY A 435 -6.19 -23.61 -0.88
CA GLY A 435 -7.07 -24.27 -1.88
C GLY A 435 -7.65 -23.29 -2.90
N GLY A 436 -8.04 -23.75 -4.10
CA GLY A 436 -8.57 -22.90 -5.18
C GLY A 436 -7.56 -21.89 -5.78
N GLY A 437 -6.27 -22.04 -5.44
CA GLY A 437 -5.15 -21.16 -5.78
C GLY A 437 -4.56 -20.48 -4.55
N SER A 438 -3.23 -20.52 -4.40
CA SER A 438 -2.54 -19.82 -3.31
C SER A 438 -2.68 -18.31 -3.46
N GLU A 439 -2.50 -17.58 -2.37
CA GLU A 439 -2.61 -16.12 -2.35
C GLU A 439 -1.65 -15.46 -3.36
N GLU A 440 -0.43 -15.96 -3.48
CA GLU A 440 0.59 -15.44 -4.38
C GLU A 440 0.16 -15.58 -5.84
N ILE A 441 -0.36 -16.75 -6.22
CA ILE A 441 -0.82 -17.04 -7.58
C ILE A 441 -2.07 -16.22 -7.92
N LEU A 442 -3.00 -16.10 -6.96
CA LEU A 442 -4.26 -15.39 -7.17
C LEU A 442 -4.05 -13.87 -7.23
N THR A 443 -3.11 -13.32 -6.47
CA THR A 443 -2.79 -11.88 -6.50
C THR A 443 -2.13 -11.49 -7.82
N ASP A 444 -1.19 -12.31 -8.33
CA ASP A 444 -0.61 -12.10 -9.67
C ASP A 444 -1.67 -12.24 -10.77
N LEU A 445 -2.52 -13.28 -10.69
CA LEU A 445 -3.63 -13.48 -11.61
C LEU A 445 -4.57 -12.27 -11.64
N ALA A 446 -4.88 -11.70 -10.48
CA ALA A 446 -5.77 -10.54 -10.36
C ALA A 446 -5.19 -9.34 -11.12
N VAL A 447 -3.95 -8.96 -10.85
CA VAL A 447 -3.28 -7.84 -11.54
C VAL A 447 -3.20 -8.11 -13.05
N SER A 448 -2.78 -9.32 -13.43
CA SER A 448 -2.67 -9.72 -14.83
C SER A 448 -4.00 -9.63 -15.58
N GLN A 449 -5.11 -10.03 -14.96
CA GLN A 449 -6.44 -9.95 -15.60
C GLN A 449 -6.96 -8.51 -15.65
N GLU A 450 -6.73 -7.70 -14.61
CA GLU A 450 -7.12 -6.29 -14.62
C GLU A 450 -6.37 -5.49 -15.70
N GLN A 451 -5.07 -5.72 -15.87
CA GLN A 451 -4.30 -5.12 -16.96
C GLN A 451 -4.87 -5.48 -18.34
N ARG A 452 -5.26 -6.74 -18.55
CA ARG A 452 -5.90 -7.19 -19.80
C ARG A 452 -7.28 -6.57 -19.98
N ALA A 453 -8.07 -6.43 -18.92
CA ALA A 453 -9.38 -5.80 -18.97
C ALA A 453 -9.27 -4.31 -19.35
N LEU A 454 -8.34 -3.59 -18.73
CA LEU A 454 -8.05 -2.18 -19.05
C LEU A 454 -7.56 -2.02 -20.50
N ALA A 455 -6.62 -2.86 -20.94
CA ALA A 455 -6.13 -2.83 -22.32
C ALA A 455 -7.27 -3.04 -23.35
N ARG A 456 -8.22 -3.94 -23.06
CA ARG A 456 -9.40 -4.15 -23.92
C ARG A 456 -10.30 -2.92 -23.97
N LEU A 457 -10.52 -2.25 -22.84
CA LEU A 457 -11.31 -1.01 -22.78
C LEU A 457 -10.67 0.12 -23.59
N THR A 458 -9.34 0.27 -23.50
CA THR A 458 -8.59 1.22 -24.32
C THR A 458 -8.73 0.90 -25.81
N MET A 459 -8.56 -0.37 -26.20
CA MET A 459 -8.71 -0.80 -27.60
C MET A 459 -10.14 -0.66 -28.13
N SER A 460 -11.17 -0.89 -27.31
CA SER A 460 -12.57 -0.66 -27.72
C SER A 460 -12.86 0.83 -27.90
N GLY A 461 -12.37 1.68 -27.00
CA GLY A 461 -12.50 3.14 -27.12
C GLY A 461 -11.80 3.67 -28.37
N GLU A 462 -10.62 3.15 -28.71
CA GLU A 462 -9.92 3.49 -29.96
C GLU A 462 -10.69 3.03 -31.21
N ARG A 463 -11.30 1.84 -31.19
CA ARG A 463 -12.12 1.33 -32.30
C ARG A 463 -13.39 2.16 -32.48
N GLU A 464 -14.06 2.56 -31.41
CA GLU A 464 -15.22 3.46 -31.48
C GLU A 464 -14.81 4.84 -32.03
N THR A 465 -13.68 5.38 -31.57
CA THR A 465 -13.13 6.64 -32.09
C THR A 465 -12.80 6.55 -33.58
N LYS A 466 -12.19 5.44 -34.03
CA LYS A 466 -11.92 5.18 -35.47
C LYS A 466 -13.22 5.02 -36.27
N ARG A 467 -14.24 4.35 -35.72
CA ARG A 467 -15.54 4.17 -36.38
C ARG A 467 -16.33 5.47 -36.49
N ALA A 468 -16.27 6.34 -35.48
CA ALA A 468 -16.84 7.68 -35.52
C ALA A 468 -16.18 8.58 -36.58
N ARG A 469 -14.87 8.41 -36.81
CA ARG A 469 -14.13 9.11 -37.89
C ARG A 469 -14.48 8.60 -39.29
N LEU A 470 -14.96 7.37 -39.43
CA LEU A 470 -15.35 6.75 -40.72
C LEU A 470 -16.85 6.96 -41.07
N ALA A 471 -17.66 7.45 -40.15
CA ALA A 471 -19.06 7.77 -40.40
C ALA A 471 -19.21 9.04 -41.25
N CYS A 472 -20.22 9.08 -42.13
CA CYS A 472 -20.56 10.30 -42.87
C CYS A 472 -21.01 11.41 -41.90
N LEU A 473 -20.85 12.68 -42.32
CA LEU A 473 -21.14 13.86 -41.50
C LEU A 473 -22.58 13.86 -40.96
N ASN A 474 -23.55 13.38 -41.75
CA ASN A 474 -24.95 13.32 -41.34
C ASN A 474 -25.22 12.25 -40.27
N CYS A 475 -24.64 11.06 -40.39
CA CYS A 475 -24.75 10.03 -39.35
C CYS A 475 -24.00 10.44 -38.08
N ARG A 476 -22.85 11.12 -38.23
CA ARG A 476 -22.05 11.64 -37.13
C ARG A 476 -22.78 12.73 -36.34
N ARG A 477 -23.41 13.70 -37.01
CA ARG A 477 -24.23 14.75 -36.36
C ARG A 477 -25.42 14.19 -35.61
N LYS A 478 -26.08 13.16 -36.14
CA LYS A 478 -27.25 12.52 -35.53
C LYS A 478 -26.89 11.45 -34.50
N ASN A 479 -25.59 11.19 -34.28
CA ASN A 479 -25.08 10.12 -33.44
C ASN A 479 -25.68 8.73 -33.79
N THR A 480 -26.00 8.51 -35.07
CA THR A 480 -26.60 7.27 -35.58
C THR A 480 -25.57 6.41 -36.32
N ARG A 481 -25.80 5.09 -36.33
CA ARG A 481 -24.85 4.13 -36.92
C ARG A 481 -24.77 4.31 -38.44
N CYS A 482 -23.61 4.74 -38.92
CA CYS A 482 -23.31 4.80 -40.36
C CYS A 482 -22.85 3.43 -40.88
N HIS A 483 -23.32 3.05 -42.07
CA HIS A 483 -22.92 1.80 -42.73
C HIS A 483 -21.62 1.91 -43.54
N GLY A 484 -21.12 3.12 -43.80
CA GLY A 484 -19.80 3.35 -44.38
C GLY A 484 -19.67 3.11 -45.89
N GLU A 485 -20.77 2.81 -46.60
CA GLU A 485 -20.78 2.64 -48.06
C GLU A 485 -20.55 3.98 -48.78
N ARG A 486 -19.76 3.96 -49.86
CA ARG A 486 -19.49 5.13 -50.72
C ARG A 486 -20.07 4.86 -52.12
N PRO A 487 -20.65 5.87 -52.80
CA PRO A 487 -20.65 7.30 -52.46
C PRO A 487 -21.65 7.71 -51.36
N ALA A 488 -22.66 6.89 -51.03
CA ALA A 488 -23.62 7.19 -49.98
C ALA A 488 -23.96 5.95 -49.13
N CYS A 489 -24.11 6.13 -47.81
CA CYS A 489 -24.49 5.04 -46.91
C CYS A 489 -25.98 4.71 -47.01
N ALA A 490 -26.35 3.43 -46.87
CA ALA A 490 -27.73 2.97 -46.88
C ALA A 490 -28.71 3.78 -46.01
N LEU A 491 -28.26 4.31 -44.87
CA LEU A 491 -29.10 5.14 -44.00
C LEU A 491 -29.42 6.50 -44.63
N CYS A 492 -28.42 7.19 -45.18
CA CYS A 492 -28.63 8.47 -45.88
C CYS A 492 -29.46 8.28 -47.16
N VAL A 493 -29.23 7.20 -47.90
CA VAL A 493 -30.04 6.84 -49.08
C VAL A 493 -31.50 6.62 -48.71
N ARG A 494 -31.77 5.83 -47.67
CA ARG A 494 -33.15 5.57 -47.21
C ARG A 494 -33.85 6.84 -46.73
N LEU A 495 -33.11 7.77 -46.13
CA LEU A 495 -33.66 9.03 -45.62
C LEU A 495 -33.73 10.14 -46.68
N GLY A 496 -33.31 9.86 -47.93
CA GLY A 496 -33.27 10.86 -49.00
C GLY A 496 -32.33 12.03 -48.71
N GLN A 497 -31.28 11.82 -47.90
CA GLN A 497 -30.34 12.87 -47.49
C GLN A 497 -29.00 12.71 -48.21
N ASN A 498 -28.38 13.84 -48.56
CA ASN A 498 -27.03 13.84 -49.13
C ASN A 498 -26.03 13.23 -48.14
N CYS A 499 -25.20 12.30 -48.61
CA CYS A 499 -24.23 11.59 -47.77
C CYS A 499 -22.84 12.13 -48.02
N GLU A 500 -22.31 12.93 -47.09
CA GLU A 500 -20.98 13.51 -47.21
C GLU A 500 -20.02 12.86 -46.23
N TYR A 501 -18.89 12.36 -46.74
CA TYR A 501 -17.79 11.87 -45.92
C TYR A 501 -16.74 12.97 -45.76
N PRO A 502 -16.07 13.07 -44.59
CA PRO A 502 -14.93 13.95 -44.44
C PRO A 502 -13.89 13.64 -45.53
N ALA A 503 -13.35 14.67 -46.18
CA ALA A 503 -12.29 14.50 -47.18
C ALA A 503 -11.12 13.73 -46.55
N PRO A 504 -10.53 12.75 -47.25
CA PRO A 504 -9.37 12.04 -46.73
C PRO A 504 -8.22 13.04 -46.57
N SER A 505 -7.86 13.36 -45.32
CA SER A 505 -6.55 13.97 -45.08
C SER A 505 -5.49 12.98 -45.55
N ALA A 506 -4.50 13.46 -46.29
CA ALA A 506 -3.40 12.65 -46.79
C ALA A 506 -2.62 12.05 -45.61
N ALA A 507 -2.99 10.84 -45.19
CA ALA A 507 -2.19 10.03 -44.31
C ALA A 507 -1.00 9.48 -45.11
N PRO A 508 0.23 9.52 -44.59
CA PRO A 508 1.37 8.90 -45.26
C PRO A 508 1.11 7.40 -45.42
N ALA A 509 1.36 6.90 -46.63
CA ALA A 509 1.23 5.50 -46.99
C ALA A 509 2.13 4.64 -46.08
N ALA A 510 1.50 3.97 -45.10
CA ALA A 510 2.13 2.86 -44.40
C ALA A 510 2.20 1.68 -45.38
N THR A 511 3.39 1.46 -45.96
CA THR A 511 3.72 0.20 -46.60
C THR A 511 3.67 -0.92 -45.55
N ASN A 512 2.56 -1.66 -45.55
CA ASN A 512 2.47 -2.96 -44.90
C ASN A 512 3.38 -3.94 -45.65
N ALA A 513 4.60 -4.12 -45.16
CA ALA A 513 5.38 -5.32 -45.39
C ALA A 513 5.50 -6.07 -44.06
N LEU A 514 4.74 -7.16 -43.97
CA LEU A 514 4.83 -8.18 -42.94
C LEU A 514 6.25 -8.74 -42.90
N HIS A 515 7.01 -8.42 -41.85
CA HIS A 515 8.04 -9.34 -41.36
C HIS A 515 7.90 -9.50 -39.85
N ARG A 516 7.51 -10.73 -39.46
CA ARG A 516 7.59 -11.25 -38.10
C ARG A 516 9.06 -11.18 -37.65
N HIS A 517 9.35 -10.43 -36.60
CA HIS A 517 10.49 -10.70 -35.73
C HIS A 517 10.04 -10.64 -34.27
N SER A 518 10.34 -11.72 -33.56
CA SER A 518 10.20 -11.94 -32.13
C SER A 518 10.83 -10.80 -31.30
N PRO A 519 10.41 -10.58 -30.03
CA PRO A 519 11.00 -9.52 -29.20
C PRO A 519 12.48 -9.84 -28.93
N PRO A 520 13.42 -8.88 -29.03
CA PRO A 520 14.78 -9.10 -28.59
C PRO A 520 14.81 -9.11 -27.06
N SER A 521 15.29 -10.22 -26.51
CA SER A 521 15.93 -10.28 -25.19
C SER A 521 17.15 -9.36 -25.18
N GLY A 522 17.25 -8.50 -24.16
CA GLY A 522 18.47 -7.76 -23.84
C GLY A 522 18.30 -6.25 -23.89
N LEU A 523 17.83 -5.67 -22.78
CA LEU A 523 18.23 -4.31 -22.40
C LEU A 523 19.42 -4.47 -21.46
N THR A 524 20.62 -4.12 -21.91
CA THR A 524 21.80 -4.05 -21.04
C THR A 524 21.70 -2.80 -20.16
N ASN A 525 22.12 -2.92 -18.90
CA ASN A 525 22.07 -1.85 -17.89
C ASN A 525 22.78 -0.55 -18.31
N ASP A 526 23.71 -0.63 -19.26
CA ASP A 526 24.42 0.52 -19.84
C ASP A 526 23.49 1.49 -20.60
N ASP A 527 22.43 0.98 -21.26
CA ASP A 527 21.46 1.80 -21.98
C ASP A 527 20.54 2.57 -21.02
N LEU A 528 20.32 2.05 -19.81
CA LEU A 528 19.53 2.72 -18.79
C LEU A 528 20.35 3.84 -18.13
N ALA A 529 21.62 3.58 -17.79
CA ALA A 529 22.54 4.57 -17.24
C ALA A 529 22.80 5.73 -18.23
N ALA A 530 23.01 5.43 -19.51
CA ALA A 530 23.18 6.44 -20.55
C ALA A 530 21.92 7.30 -20.76
N ARG A 531 20.72 6.72 -20.63
CA ARG A 531 19.44 7.45 -20.75
C ARG A 531 19.18 8.35 -19.55
N VAL A 532 19.52 7.90 -18.33
CA VAL A 532 19.43 8.71 -17.11
C VAL A 532 20.41 9.89 -17.15
N ALA A 533 21.67 9.66 -17.51
CA ALA A 533 22.66 10.73 -17.66
C ALA A 533 22.26 11.77 -18.73
N LYS A 534 21.65 11.32 -19.83
CA LYS A 534 21.15 12.20 -20.91
C LYS A 534 19.91 13.00 -20.50
N LEU A 535 19.04 12.44 -19.65
CA LEU A 535 17.89 13.14 -19.06
C LEU A 535 18.35 14.21 -18.07
N GLU A 536 19.37 13.93 -17.25
CA GLU A 536 19.95 14.90 -16.32
C GLU A 536 20.67 16.05 -17.04
N ALA A 537 21.40 15.78 -18.11
CA ALA A 537 22.04 16.81 -18.93
C ALA A 537 21.00 17.76 -19.56
N ARG A 538 19.86 17.22 -19.99
CA ARG A 538 18.74 17.98 -20.55
C ARG A 538 18.01 18.81 -19.49
N LEU A 539 17.78 18.26 -18.30
CA LEU A 539 17.18 19.01 -17.18
C LEU A 539 18.06 20.18 -16.75
N ARG A 540 19.38 19.97 -16.65
CA ARG A 540 20.34 21.01 -16.25
C ARG A 540 20.52 22.09 -17.32
N ALA A 541 20.39 21.75 -18.60
CA ALA A 541 20.40 22.73 -19.69
C ALA A 541 19.12 23.60 -19.65
N ALA A 542 17.96 23.00 -19.39
CA ALA A 542 16.70 23.73 -19.24
C ALA A 542 16.66 24.66 -18.01
N GLN A 543 17.38 24.32 -16.94
CA GLN A 543 17.42 25.10 -15.69
C GLN A 543 18.42 26.27 -15.68
N ARG A 544 19.31 26.39 -16.68
CA ARG A 544 20.35 27.46 -16.75
C ARG A 544 19.95 28.68 -17.60
N GLY A 545 18.67 28.82 -17.95
CA GLY A 545 18.16 30.04 -18.59
C GLY A 545 18.84 30.43 -19.91
N THR A 546 19.42 29.48 -20.65
CA THR A 546 19.95 29.75 -22.00
C THR A 546 18.81 29.55 -22.99
N ILE A 547 18.03 30.62 -23.17
CA ILE A 547 17.04 30.73 -24.24
C ILE A 547 17.81 30.92 -25.55
N VAL A 548 17.62 30.02 -26.51
CA VAL A 548 17.81 30.37 -27.92
C VAL A 548 16.45 30.90 -28.36
N ASP A 549 16.46 32.20 -28.64
CA ASP A 549 15.32 33.04 -28.99
C ASP A 549 14.91 32.77 -30.45
N ASP A 550 13.61 32.66 -30.70
CA ASP A 550 12.95 32.88 -31.99
C ASP A 550 11.50 33.22 -31.67
N GLY A 551 11.18 34.53 -31.68
CA GLY A 551 9.89 35.08 -31.30
C GLY A 551 8.85 35.11 -32.42
N ASP A 552 7.57 35.02 -32.05
CA ASP A 552 6.56 36.05 -32.35
C ASP A 552 5.27 35.83 -31.54
N SER A 553 4.50 36.92 -31.42
CA SER A 553 3.61 37.39 -30.35
C SER A 553 2.22 36.75 -30.11
N ASP A 554 1.70 37.08 -28.91
CA ASP A 554 0.49 36.66 -28.17
C ASP A 554 -0.91 36.77 -28.83
N GLY A 555 -1.83 35.91 -28.36
CA GLY A 555 -3.28 36.06 -28.47
C GLY A 555 -4.08 34.79 -28.13
N ASP A 556 -4.46 34.64 -26.84
CA ASP A 556 -5.55 33.86 -26.21
C ASP A 556 -6.07 32.54 -26.81
N LEU A 557 -6.12 31.48 -25.97
CA LEU A 557 -7.37 30.79 -25.57
C LEU A 557 -7.18 29.57 -24.64
N ASP A 558 -8.17 29.45 -23.76
CA ASP A 558 -8.71 28.27 -23.06
C ASP A 558 -8.83 27.00 -23.93
N GLY A 559 -8.84 25.83 -23.27
CA GLY A 559 -9.57 24.66 -23.75
C GLY A 559 -8.96 23.76 -24.83
N SER A 560 -8.49 22.58 -24.40
CA SER A 560 -8.68 21.28 -25.07
C SER A 560 -7.85 20.89 -26.33
N ILE A 561 -7.20 19.71 -26.21
CA ILE A 561 -7.11 18.62 -27.19
C ILE A 561 -6.23 18.76 -28.48
N HIS A 562 -5.37 17.74 -28.68
CA HIS A 562 -4.82 17.15 -29.92
C HIS A 562 -3.71 17.83 -30.77
N GLY A 563 -2.64 17.04 -31.00
CA GLY A 563 -1.89 16.91 -32.27
C GLY A 563 -0.90 18.03 -32.58
N PHE A 564 0.15 17.87 -33.39
CA PHE A 564 0.77 16.77 -34.11
C PHE A 564 2.12 17.36 -34.62
N TRP A 565 3.12 16.53 -34.88
CA TRP A 565 4.35 16.97 -35.58
C TRP A 565 4.02 17.45 -37.01
N ALA A 566 4.61 18.57 -37.43
CA ALA A 566 4.87 18.96 -38.83
C ALA A 566 5.91 20.10 -38.78
N SER A 567 6.86 20.30 -39.67
CA SER A 567 7.17 19.76 -41.00
C SER A 567 8.59 20.21 -41.36
N ASN A 568 9.31 19.41 -42.16
CA ASN A 568 10.41 19.91 -42.98
C ASN A 568 10.09 19.53 -44.43
N SER A 569 10.17 20.51 -45.33
CA SER A 569 9.94 20.36 -46.78
C SER A 569 11.25 20.52 -47.57
N SER A 570 11.57 19.49 -48.39
CA SER A 570 12.17 19.47 -49.75
C SER A 570 13.37 20.40 -50.09
N SER A 571 14.59 19.89 -50.36
CA SER A 571 15.18 19.37 -51.65
C SER A 571 15.81 20.47 -52.54
N PRO A 572 16.72 20.20 -53.54
CA PRO A 572 17.44 18.98 -53.96
C PRO A 572 18.97 19.17 -54.27
N GLU A 573 19.68 18.06 -54.54
CA GLU A 573 20.64 17.82 -55.67
C GLU A 573 21.84 16.90 -55.34
N LYS A 574 22.13 16.01 -56.30
CA LYS A 574 23.21 14.98 -56.43
C LYS A 574 24.31 15.56 -57.35
N PRO A 575 25.39 14.83 -57.79
CA PRO A 575 25.99 13.53 -57.39
C PRO A 575 27.55 13.58 -57.29
N LEU A 576 28.20 12.47 -56.85
CA LEU A 576 29.27 11.71 -57.57
C LEU A 576 30.19 10.90 -56.63
N THR A 577 30.69 9.81 -57.21
CA THR A 577 31.29 8.56 -56.68
C THR A 577 32.82 8.60 -56.42
N PRO A 578 33.42 7.53 -55.83
CA PRO A 578 34.70 7.50 -55.09
C PRO A 578 35.88 6.99 -55.98
N PRO A 579 37.11 6.59 -55.53
CA PRO A 579 37.40 5.42 -54.65
C PRO A 579 38.77 5.44 -53.86
N GLN A 580 39.10 4.27 -53.25
CA GLN A 580 40.46 3.73 -52.92
C GLN A 580 41.01 4.00 -51.49
N GLN A 581 41.64 3.06 -50.76
CA GLN A 581 42.07 1.67 -50.99
C GLN A 581 42.51 1.03 -49.64
N GLN A 582 42.20 -0.27 -49.48
CA GLN A 582 43.05 -1.40 -49.03
C GLN A 582 43.61 -1.46 -47.59
N ARG A 583 43.19 -2.50 -46.82
CA ARG A 583 43.85 -3.82 -46.55
C ARG A 583 44.87 -3.71 -45.38
N GLN A 584 45.05 -4.63 -44.45
CA GLN A 584 44.65 -6.04 -44.21
C GLN A 584 44.98 -6.31 -42.71
N HIS A 585 44.19 -7.10 -41.97
CA HIS A 585 44.52 -8.45 -41.44
C HIS A 585 45.90 -8.56 -40.72
N GLN A 586 46.10 -9.22 -39.58
CA GLN A 586 45.43 -10.38 -38.97
C GLN A 586 46.07 -10.70 -37.60
N GLN A 587 45.28 -11.27 -36.67
CA GLN A 587 45.55 -12.45 -35.80
C GLN A 587 46.81 -12.46 -34.90
N GLN A 588 46.72 -12.51 -33.56
CA GLN A 588 46.21 -13.54 -32.61
C GLN A 588 47.41 -14.16 -31.83
N HIS A 589 47.16 -14.48 -30.55
CA HIS A 589 48.02 -15.19 -29.58
C HIS A 589 49.19 -14.34 -29.02
N GLN A 590 49.47 -14.24 -27.71
CA GLN A 590 49.37 -15.23 -26.64
C GLN A 590 49.35 -14.55 -25.24
N ARG A 591 49.03 -15.36 -24.22
CA ARG A 591 48.59 -15.01 -22.87
C ARG A 591 49.67 -14.44 -21.94
N GLN A 592 49.20 -13.55 -21.07
CA GLN A 592 49.54 -13.35 -19.64
C GLN A 592 51.02 -13.30 -19.22
N HIS A 593 51.47 -12.11 -18.80
CA HIS A 593 52.16 -11.94 -17.51
C HIS A 593 52.02 -10.49 -17.01
N ARG A 594 51.53 -10.34 -15.77
CA ARG A 594 51.42 -9.08 -15.00
C ARG A 594 52.83 -8.56 -14.61
N ARG A 595 53.10 -7.25 -14.75
CA ARG A 595 53.34 -6.28 -13.64
C ARG A 595 53.84 -4.90 -14.11
N ARG A 596 53.10 -3.87 -13.67
CA ARG A 596 53.48 -2.54 -13.13
C ARG A 596 54.24 -1.47 -13.95
N ARG A 597 53.58 -0.28 -13.91
CA ARG A 597 54.03 1.14 -13.81
C ARG A 597 54.23 1.97 -15.12
N ARG A 598 53.29 2.93 -15.29
CA ARG A 598 53.30 4.36 -15.72
C ARG A 598 54.55 4.96 -16.42
N PRO A 599 54.47 6.10 -17.17
CA PRO A 599 53.38 7.09 -17.33
C PRO A 599 53.11 7.56 -18.79
N THR A 600 52.05 8.35 -19.01
CA THR A 600 51.77 9.07 -20.28
C THR A 600 51.73 10.59 -20.03
N PRO A 601 52.27 11.44 -20.93
CA PRO A 601 52.24 12.90 -20.80
C PRO A 601 51.12 13.59 -21.62
N GLN A 602 50.64 14.68 -21.01
CA GLN A 602 50.02 15.94 -21.44
C GLN A 602 49.55 16.20 -22.89
N TRP A 603 48.39 16.87 -22.98
CA TRP A 603 48.19 18.01 -23.89
C TRP A 603 47.35 19.12 -23.24
N SER A 604 47.74 20.37 -23.50
CA SER A 604 47.18 21.64 -23.03
C SER A 604 46.45 22.42 -24.14
N ALA A 605 45.34 23.08 -23.82
CA ALA A 605 44.95 24.38 -24.39
C ALA A 605 43.90 25.06 -23.48
N ALA A 606 44.09 26.36 -23.23
CA ALA A 606 43.49 27.13 -22.15
C ALA A 606 42.17 27.85 -22.51
N ARG A 607 41.26 27.95 -21.52
CA ARG A 607 40.21 28.98 -21.37
C ARG A 607 40.20 29.45 -19.90
N PRO A 608 39.96 30.74 -19.59
CA PRO A 608 40.07 31.25 -18.23
C PRO A 608 38.87 30.81 -17.38
N GLY A 609 39.15 30.25 -16.19
CA GLY A 609 38.15 29.87 -15.19
C GLY A 609 38.11 28.38 -14.78
N SER A 610 38.91 27.50 -15.38
CA SER A 610 38.79 26.03 -15.18
C SER A 610 39.75 25.40 -14.15
N GLY A 611 40.44 26.21 -13.34
CA GLY A 611 41.45 25.74 -12.37
C GLY A 611 40.91 25.26 -11.02
N SER A 612 39.78 25.81 -10.54
CA SER A 612 39.29 25.55 -9.16
C SER A 612 38.52 24.24 -9.03
N SER A 613 37.71 23.89 -10.04
CA SER A 613 36.84 22.70 -10.01
C SER A 613 37.59 21.37 -9.90
N LYS A 614 38.86 21.28 -10.31
CA LYS A 614 39.68 20.07 -10.16
C LYS A 614 40.18 19.87 -8.73
N LEU A 615 40.38 20.95 -7.95
CA LEU A 615 40.97 20.90 -6.61
C LEU A 615 40.11 20.09 -5.62
N PHE A 616 38.79 20.18 -5.73
CA PHE A 616 37.82 19.56 -4.83
C PHE A 616 37.17 18.29 -5.39
N SER A 617 37.62 17.82 -6.55
CA SER A 617 37.15 16.57 -7.17
C SER A 617 37.82 15.31 -6.59
N GLN A 618 38.79 15.49 -5.69
CA GLN A 618 39.56 14.44 -5.03
C GLN A 618 39.41 14.56 -3.51
N LEU A 619 39.72 13.48 -2.79
CA LEU A 619 39.72 13.46 -1.33
C LEU A 619 40.69 14.53 -0.78
N PRO A 620 40.27 15.34 0.21
CA PRO A 620 41.16 16.27 0.88
C PRO A 620 42.35 15.56 1.53
N PRO A 621 43.49 16.24 1.75
CA PRO A 621 44.61 15.69 2.51
C PRO A 621 44.15 15.16 3.87
N SER A 622 44.76 14.07 4.37
CA SER A 622 44.35 13.39 5.61
C SER A 622 44.12 14.33 6.81
N PRO A 623 44.97 15.34 7.11
CA PRO A 623 44.71 16.27 8.21
C PRO A 623 43.41 17.09 8.03
N VAL A 624 43.13 17.49 6.78
CA VAL A 624 41.92 18.24 6.41
C VAL A 624 40.70 17.33 6.53
N LEU A 625 40.81 16.07 6.09
CA LEU A 625 39.73 15.09 6.19
C LEU A 625 39.38 14.79 7.66
N LYS A 626 40.36 14.61 8.54
CA LYS A 626 40.11 14.41 9.99
C LYS A 626 39.41 15.62 10.61
N SER A 627 39.85 16.83 10.26
CA SER A 627 39.17 18.06 10.66
C SER A 627 37.72 18.11 10.17
N LEU A 628 37.42 17.63 8.96
CA LEU A 628 36.05 17.52 8.46
C LEU A 628 35.21 16.49 9.21
N VAL A 629 35.80 15.38 9.66
CA VAL A 629 35.11 14.40 10.52
C VAL A 629 34.73 15.04 11.86
N ASP A 630 35.63 15.84 12.46
CA ASP A 630 35.31 16.61 13.68
C ASP A 630 34.17 17.60 13.44
N VAL A 631 34.21 18.31 12.31
CA VAL A 631 33.16 19.26 11.92
C VAL A 631 31.81 18.55 11.70
N TYR A 632 31.81 17.35 11.11
CA TYR A 632 30.62 16.54 10.89
C TYR A 632 29.93 16.17 12.22
N PHE A 633 30.68 15.59 13.18
CA PHE A 633 30.09 15.22 14.46
C PHE A 633 29.68 16.43 15.31
N ALA A 634 30.35 17.58 15.13
CA ALA A 634 30.01 18.80 15.83
C ALA A 634 28.76 19.52 15.28
N ASN A 635 28.44 19.37 13.98
CA ASN A 635 27.42 20.21 13.31
C ASN A 635 26.34 19.45 12.54
N CYS A 636 26.58 18.20 12.15
CA CYS A 636 25.71 17.44 11.26
C CYS A 636 25.10 16.20 11.92
N HIS A 637 25.87 15.51 12.76
CA HIS A 637 25.42 14.31 13.45
C HIS A 637 24.32 14.63 14.47
N ASN A 638 23.26 13.81 14.50
CA ASN A 638 22.04 14.00 15.30
C ASN A 638 21.29 15.32 15.01
N GLN A 639 21.45 15.88 13.79
CA GLN A 639 20.82 17.14 13.36
C GLN A 639 20.02 17.05 12.05
N PRO A 640 18.89 16.31 11.98
CA PRO A 640 18.38 15.32 12.92
C PRO A 640 18.90 13.89 12.65
N TYR A 641 19.71 13.70 11.61
CA TYR A 641 20.06 12.38 11.10
C TYR A 641 21.26 11.77 11.85
N CYS A 642 21.21 10.46 12.08
CA CYS A 642 22.25 9.69 12.75
C CYS A 642 22.62 8.48 11.88
N PHE A 643 23.77 8.56 11.20
CA PHE A 643 24.20 7.52 10.25
C PHE A 643 25.39 6.68 10.73
N PHE A 644 26.18 7.17 11.69
CA PHE A 644 27.48 6.61 12.04
C PHE A 644 27.68 6.50 13.54
N HIS A 645 28.34 5.45 13.99
CA HIS A 645 28.94 5.39 15.31
C HIS A 645 30.29 6.14 15.33
N GLU A 646 30.44 7.17 16.16
CA GLU A 646 31.61 8.07 16.12
C GLU A 646 32.95 7.36 16.32
N SER A 647 33.04 6.52 17.36
CA SER A 647 34.27 5.81 17.70
C SER A 647 34.68 4.81 16.62
N SER A 648 33.71 4.16 15.96
CA SER A 648 34.00 3.26 14.84
C SER A 648 34.46 4.05 13.63
N LEU A 649 33.70 5.07 13.23
CA LEU A 649 34.02 5.84 12.02
C LEU A 649 35.42 6.46 12.08
N ARG A 650 35.82 7.01 13.24
CA ARG A 650 37.17 7.57 13.42
C ARG A 650 38.26 6.50 13.25
N ARG A 651 38.05 5.32 13.83
CA ARG A 651 38.96 4.17 13.71
C ARG A 651 39.07 3.70 12.26
N ASP A 652 37.95 3.59 11.57
CA ASP A 652 37.88 3.06 10.20
C ASP A 652 38.44 4.07 9.18
N VAL A 653 38.31 5.39 9.46
CA VAL A 653 38.98 6.46 8.71
C VAL A 653 40.50 6.37 8.86
N ASP A 654 41.00 6.13 10.08
CA ASP A 654 42.44 5.98 10.34
C ASP A 654 43.00 4.69 9.73
N ALA A 655 42.21 3.61 9.70
CA ALA A 655 42.56 2.34 9.06
C ALA A 655 42.45 2.38 7.52
N GLY A 656 41.73 3.35 6.95
CA GLY A 656 41.50 3.46 5.51
C GLY A 656 40.50 2.44 4.98
N GLU A 657 39.58 1.96 5.82
CA GLU A 657 38.60 0.91 5.48
C GLU A 657 37.28 1.48 4.93
N ILE A 658 37.04 2.78 5.09
CA ILE A 658 35.83 3.45 4.60
C ILE A 658 35.87 3.66 3.07
N PRO A 659 34.81 3.30 2.33
CA PRO A 659 34.75 3.53 0.89
C PRO A 659 34.93 5.01 0.51
N HIS A 660 35.71 5.27 -0.54
CA HIS A 660 36.04 6.63 -0.97
C HIS A 660 34.79 7.52 -1.23
N TYR A 661 33.72 6.96 -1.78
CA TYR A 661 32.49 7.72 -2.04
C TYR A 661 31.80 8.20 -0.76
N LEU A 662 31.89 7.42 0.33
CA LEU A 662 31.27 7.75 1.60
C LEU A 662 32.06 8.88 2.29
N LEU A 663 33.40 8.83 2.24
CA LEU A 663 34.26 9.91 2.73
C LEU A 663 34.02 11.23 1.98
N LEU A 664 33.85 11.17 0.65
CA LEU A 664 33.53 12.35 -0.15
C LEU A 664 32.13 12.91 0.17
N ALA A 665 31.13 12.04 0.37
CA ALA A 665 29.79 12.46 0.77
C ALA A 665 29.80 13.12 2.16
N LEU A 666 30.50 12.53 3.13
CA LEU A 666 30.67 13.08 4.48
C LEU A 666 31.40 14.42 4.45
N ALA A 667 32.50 14.51 3.70
CA ALA A 667 33.24 15.75 3.51
C ALA A 667 32.37 16.85 2.87
N ALA A 668 31.54 16.49 1.88
CA ALA A 668 30.61 17.42 1.23
C ALA A 668 29.53 17.95 2.19
N THR A 669 29.10 17.15 3.16
CA THR A 669 28.16 17.58 4.21
C THR A 669 28.85 18.49 5.22
N ALA A 670 30.05 18.13 5.67
CA ALA A 670 30.78 18.84 6.72
C ALA A 670 31.41 20.16 6.28
N VAL A 671 31.90 20.25 5.04
CA VAL A 671 32.69 21.40 4.53
C VAL A 671 31.93 22.73 4.63
N ARG A 672 30.60 22.68 4.61
CA ARG A 672 29.71 23.85 4.78
C ARG A 672 29.92 24.57 6.12
N TYR A 673 30.39 23.86 7.13
CA TYR A 673 30.66 24.39 8.48
C TYR A 673 32.14 24.51 8.80
N SER A 674 33.01 24.20 7.84
CA SER A 674 34.46 24.20 8.06
C SER A 674 35.01 25.62 8.06
N THR A 675 35.82 25.91 9.08
CA THR A 675 36.63 27.13 9.18
C THR A 675 38.08 26.92 8.72
N HIS A 676 38.39 25.73 8.19
CA HIS A 676 39.75 25.37 7.79
C HIS A 676 40.20 26.18 6.56
N ASP A 677 41.42 26.72 6.58
CA ASP A 677 41.96 27.61 5.52
C ASP A 677 41.88 27.03 4.11
N TYR A 678 41.95 25.70 3.99
CA TYR A 678 41.79 24.95 2.74
C TYR A 678 40.48 25.27 1.97
N PHE A 679 39.38 25.54 2.68
CA PHE A 679 38.05 25.78 2.10
C PHE A 679 37.56 27.22 2.25
N LYS A 680 38.37 28.11 2.83
CA LYS A 680 38.00 29.50 3.10
C LYS A 680 37.44 30.16 1.84
N ASP A 681 36.29 30.80 1.99
CA ASP A 681 35.51 31.50 0.96
C ASP A 681 35.06 30.65 -0.25
N ARG A 682 35.20 29.32 -0.17
CA ARG A 682 34.86 28.36 -1.26
C ARG A 682 34.11 27.13 -0.76
N GLN A 683 33.46 27.22 0.41
CA GLN A 683 32.78 26.08 1.03
C GLN A 683 31.65 25.51 0.16
N LEU A 684 30.85 26.38 -0.47
CA LEU A 684 29.75 25.95 -1.34
C LEU A 684 30.25 25.27 -2.62
N GLU A 685 31.29 25.84 -3.26
CA GLU A 685 31.95 25.23 -4.43
C GLU A 685 32.53 23.86 -4.08
N ALA A 686 33.21 23.75 -2.93
CA ALA A 686 33.78 22.50 -2.45
C ALA A 686 32.70 21.46 -2.14
N ALA A 687 31.60 21.85 -1.48
CA ALA A 687 30.48 20.96 -1.18
C ALA A 687 29.86 20.37 -2.46
N GLU A 688 29.64 21.20 -3.49
CA GLU A 688 29.13 20.72 -4.79
C GLU A 688 30.10 19.81 -5.53
N ALA A 689 31.39 20.15 -5.56
CA ALA A 689 32.40 19.35 -6.25
C ALA A 689 32.58 17.98 -5.59
N LEU A 690 32.67 17.93 -4.26
CA LEU A 690 32.78 16.70 -3.48
C LEU A 690 31.52 15.84 -3.61
N SER A 691 30.32 16.44 -3.57
CA SER A 691 29.05 15.69 -3.71
C SER A 691 28.90 15.07 -5.11
N ARG A 692 29.32 15.79 -6.16
CA ARG A 692 29.34 15.29 -7.54
C ARG A 692 30.33 14.14 -7.70
N ALA A 693 31.53 14.27 -7.13
CA ALA A 693 32.54 13.21 -7.16
C ALA A 693 32.03 11.93 -6.46
N ALA A 694 31.45 12.07 -5.27
CA ALA A 694 30.85 10.96 -4.53
C ALA A 694 29.73 10.28 -5.34
N TRP A 695 28.84 11.06 -5.97
CA TRP A 695 27.72 10.52 -6.74
C TRP A 695 28.16 9.71 -7.96
N ILE A 696 29.16 10.20 -8.70
CA ILE A 696 29.72 9.47 -9.85
C ILE A 696 30.27 8.11 -9.41
N ILE A 697 31.00 8.08 -8.29
CA ILE A 697 31.57 6.85 -7.76
C ILE A 697 30.48 5.90 -7.26
N ILE A 698 29.41 6.40 -6.63
CA ILE A 698 28.26 5.56 -6.24
C ILE A 698 27.60 4.93 -7.46
N LEU A 699 27.34 5.70 -8.51
CA LEU A 699 26.73 5.19 -9.74
C LEU A 699 27.61 4.14 -10.43
N ASP A 700 28.92 4.37 -10.45
CA ASP A 700 29.89 3.45 -11.05
C ASP A 700 30.10 2.19 -10.19
N GLN A 701 30.27 2.30 -8.88
CA GLN A 701 30.66 1.18 -8.03
C GLN A 701 29.51 0.36 -7.45
N VAL A 702 28.33 0.96 -7.26
CA VAL A 702 27.18 0.28 -6.62
C VAL A 702 26.23 -0.33 -7.66
N PHE A 703 26.20 0.20 -8.88
CA PHE A 703 25.26 -0.21 -9.93
C PHE A 703 25.91 -0.87 -11.15
N THR A 704 27.23 -1.10 -11.14
CA THR A 704 27.92 -1.94 -12.14
C THR A 704 28.20 -3.35 -11.57
N ASN A 705 28.33 -4.34 -12.47
CA ASN A 705 28.07 -5.77 -12.23
C ASN A 705 28.98 -6.56 -11.25
N ASP A 706 29.81 -5.94 -10.41
CA ASP A 706 30.76 -6.67 -9.54
C ASP A 706 30.61 -6.45 -8.03
N ASN A 707 29.87 -5.44 -7.56
CA ASN A 707 29.71 -5.16 -6.11
C ASN A 707 28.26 -5.25 -5.65
N SER A 708 28.01 -5.97 -4.55
CA SER A 708 26.72 -5.93 -3.87
C SER A 708 26.53 -4.58 -3.15
N PRO A 709 25.30 -4.02 -3.15
CA PRO A 709 25.00 -2.83 -2.35
C PRO A 709 25.33 -3.10 -0.87
N ASN A 710 25.73 -2.05 -0.14
CA ASN A 710 26.14 -2.13 1.26
C ASN A 710 25.60 -0.92 2.05
N VAL A 711 25.71 -0.97 3.38
CA VAL A 711 25.22 0.09 4.28
C VAL A 711 25.88 1.44 3.97
N ALA A 712 27.16 1.44 3.60
CA ALA A 712 27.89 2.65 3.18
C ALA A 712 27.26 3.32 1.95
N ALA A 713 26.73 2.56 0.99
CA ALA A 713 26.02 3.11 -0.16
C ALA A 713 24.71 3.79 0.26
N ALA A 714 23.98 3.23 1.23
CA ALA A 714 22.78 3.84 1.79
C ALA A 714 23.11 5.13 2.56
N GLN A 715 24.14 5.11 3.42
CA GLN A 715 24.64 6.28 4.16
C GLN A 715 25.07 7.40 3.19
N GLY A 716 25.91 7.06 2.19
CA GLY A 716 26.41 8.02 1.21
C GLY A 716 25.30 8.62 0.34
N THR A 717 24.38 7.80 -0.15
CA THR A 717 23.23 8.26 -0.94
C THR A 717 22.32 9.19 -0.12
N SER A 718 22.12 8.89 1.16
CA SER A 718 21.31 9.72 2.08
C SER A 718 21.95 11.08 2.33
N LEU A 719 23.26 11.14 2.58
CA LEU A 719 23.98 12.41 2.74
C LEU A 719 23.90 13.28 1.48
N LEU A 720 24.05 12.67 0.31
CA LEU A 720 23.94 13.36 -0.98
C LEU A 720 22.52 13.85 -1.26
N ALA A 721 21.51 13.09 -0.85
CA ALA A 721 20.11 13.50 -0.95
C ALA A 721 19.83 14.77 -0.12
N ILE A 722 20.33 14.82 1.12
CA ILE A 722 20.23 16.01 1.98
C ILE A 722 20.89 17.21 1.30
N ILE A 723 22.09 17.03 0.73
CA ILE A 723 22.81 18.12 0.04
C ILE A 723 22.02 18.66 -1.15
N ASP A 724 21.49 17.80 -2.03
CA ASP A 724 20.77 18.26 -3.21
C ASP A 724 19.43 18.90 -2.87
N PHE A 725 18.71 18.33 -1.91
CA PHE A 725 17.44 18.90 -1.44
C PHE A 725 17.65 20.32 -0.90
N THR A 726 18.72 20.53 -0.14
CA THR A 726 19.02 21.81 0.53
C THR A 726 19.73 22.83 -0.35
N ALA A 727 20.32 22.38 -1.46
CA ALA A 727 20.84 23.24 -2.52
C ALA A 727 19.73 23.81 -3.44
N GLY A 728 18.46 23.46 -3.21
CA GLY A 728 17.34 23.83 -4.09
C GLY A 728 17.16 22.91 -5.31
N HIS A 729 17.94 21.82 -5.40
CA HIS A 729 17.80 20.79 -6.43
C HIS A 729 16.81 19.70 -6.00
N HIS A 730 15.61 20.09 -5.57
CA HIS A 730 14.63 19.20 -4.94
C HIS A 730 14.32 17.92 -5.75
N ARG A 731 14.20 18.00 -7.09
CA ARG A 731 13.96 16.81 -7.95
C ARG A 731 15.10 15.80 -7.90
N LEU A 732 16.35 16.28 -7.91
CA LEU A 732 17.53 15.42 -7.80
C LEU A 732 17.63 14.82 -6.39
N GLY A 733 17.30 15.62 -5.37
CA GLY A 733 17.11 15.15 -4.01
C GLY A 733 16.12 13.99 -3.94
N TRP A 734 14.93 14.12 -4.53
CA TRP A 734 13.91 13.05 -4.55
C TRP A 734 14.39 11.76 -5.19
N VAL A 735 15.15 11.84 -6.29
CA VAL A 735 15.74 10.65 -6.93
C VAL A 735 16.66 9.93 -5.95
N LYS A 736 17.52 10.67 -5.26
CA LYS A 736 18.47 10.11 -4.29
C LYS A 736 17.77 9.57 -3.02
N ILE A 737 16.73 10.25 -2.53
CA ILE A 737 15.90 9.73 -1.42
C ILE A 737 15.24 8.40 -1.85
N GLY A 738 14.61 8.36 -3.02
CA GLY A 738 14.02 7.13 -3.54
C GLY A 738 15.04 5.99 -3.71
N LEU A 739 16.28 6.31 -4.09
CA LEU A 739 17.36 5.34 -4.17
C LEU A 739 17.82 4.87 -2.78
N ALA A 740 17.98 5.78 -1.82
CA ALA A 740 18.34 5.45 -0.44
C ALA A 740 17.31 4.51 0.19
N ILE A 741 16.00 4.75 -0.04
CA ILE A 741 14.91 3.88 0.41
C ILE A 741 15.04 2.47 -0.19
N ARG A 742 15.29 2.36 -1.50
CA ARG A 742 15.50 1.06 -2.14
C ARG A 742 16.74 0.35 -1.60
N LEU A 743 17.83 1.07 -1.34
CA LEU A 743 19.05 0.51 -0.77
C LEU A 743 18.78 -0.07 0.62
N VAL A 744 18.16 0.70 1.54
CA VAL A 744 17.87 0.19 2.89
C VAL A 744 16.89 -0.98 2.89
N GLN A 745 15.92 -1.00 1.97
CA GLN A 745 15.00 -2.14 1.78
C GLN A 745 15.71 -3.37 1.18
N SER A 746 16.57 -3.18 0.18
CA SER A 746 17.34 -4.28 -0.42
C SER A 746 18.33 -4.92 0.54
N LEU A 747 18.85 -4.13 1.48
CA LEU A 747 19.71 -4.56 2.58
C LEU A 747 18.92 -5.11 3.77
N ASN A 748 17.58 -5.12 3.70
CA ASN A 748 16.68 -5.53 4.77
C ASN A 748 16.92 -4.79 6.10
N LEU A 749 17.33 -3.51 6.06
CA LEU A 749 17.56 -2.70 7.26
C LEU A 749 16.26 -2.27 7.96
N ASN A 750 15.11 -2.54 7.33
CA ASN A 750 13.78 -2.35 7.92
C ASN A 750 13.36 -3.48 8.88
N ALA A 751 14.20 -4.51 9.07
CA ALA A 751 14.02 -5.59 10.03
C ALA A 751 15.17 -5.62 11.05
N GLU A 752 15.00 -6.37 12.14
CA GLU A 752 16.03 -6.45 13.18
C GLU A 752 17.39 -6.94 12.61
N PRO A 753 18.50 -6.26 12.94
CA PRO A 753 19.83 -6.67 12.51
C PRO A 753 20.21 -8.08 12.98
N ASP A 754 21.11 -8.73 12.24
CA ASP A 754 21.64 -10.04 12.63
C ASP A 754 22.30 -9.98 14.01
N ALA A 755 21.91 -10.90 14.90
CA ALA A 755 22.44 -11.03 16.24
C ALA A 755 23.95 -11.37 16.27
N ALA A 756 24.51 -11.85 15.14
CA ALA A 756 25.94 -12.08 15.00
C ALA A 756 26.79 -10.79 14.91
N LEU A 757 26.18 -9.65 14.56
CA LEU A 757 26.88 -8.37 14.49
C LEU A 757 27.15 -7.81 15.91
N PRO A 758 28.23 -7.04 16.12
CA PRO A 758 28.46 -6.38 17.40
C PRO A 758 27.34 -5.37 17.72
N PRO A 759 27.02 -5.12 19.01
CA PRO A 759 25.87 -4.30 19.42
C PRO A 759 25.85 -2.90 18.77
N TRP A 760 27.00 -2.23 18.67
CA TRP A 760 27.11 -0.91 18.04
C TRP A 760 26.80 -0.95 16.55
N GLN A 761 27.14 -2.02 15.83
CA GLN A 761 26.88 -2.16 14.39
C GLN A 761 25.41 -2.52 14.13
N GLN A 762 24.80 -3.33 15.01
CA GLN A 762 23.35 -3.55 14.99
C GLN A 762 22.62 -2.21 15.13
N GLU A 763 23.01 -1.40 16.12
CA GLU A 763 22.39 -0.10 16.34
C GLU A 763 22.66 0.88 15.20
N GLU A 764 23.86 0.90 14.61
CA GLU A 764 24.15 1.70 13.42
C GLU A 764 23.19 1.36 12.26
N HIS A 765 22.94 0.08 12.01
CA HIS A 765 21.96 -0.35 11.00
C HIS A 765 20.55 0.19 11.31
N ARG A 766 20.12 0.15 12.59
CA ARG A 766 18.82 0.70 13.00
C ARG A 766 18.74 2.20 12.73
N ARG A 767 19.79 2.93 13.13
CA ARG A 767 19.86 4.39 13.02
C ARG A 767 19.96 4.85 11.56
N VAL A 768 20.62 4.09 10.69
CA VAL A 768 20.61 4.33 9.23
C VAL A 768 19.19 4.23 8.68
N PHE A 769 18.45 3.15 8.98
CA PHE A 769 17.06 3.02 8.54
C PHE A 769 16.19 4.17 9.05
N TRP A 770 16.23 4.45 10.36
CA TRP A 770 15.43 5.51 10.96
C TRP A 770 15.80 6.91 10.43
N SER A 771 17.06 7.15 10.08
CA SER A 771 17.48 8.40 9.45
C SER A 771 16.96 8.53 8.00
N VAL A 772 16.92 7.43 7.23
CA VAL A 772 16.26 7.42 5.90
C VAL A 772 14.75 7.62 6.04
N TYR A 773 14.13 7.03 7.06
CA TYR A 773 12.72 7.26 7.40
C TYR A 773 12.45 8.74 7.69
N LEU A 774 13.24 9.39 8.55
CA LEU A 774 13.12 10.83 8.82
C LEU A 774 13.25 11.65 7.54
N LEU A 775 14.25 11.34 6.71
CA LEU A 775 14.51 12.04 5.44
C LEU A 775 13.32 11.92 4.49
N ASP A 776 12.72 10.72 4.39
CA ASP A 776 11.51 10.50 3.60
C ASP A 776 10.34 11.34 4.08
N LYS A 777 10.07 11.38 5.40
CA LYS A 777 8.96 12.16 5.96
C LYS A 777 9.15 13.66 5.78
N PHE A 778 10.34 14.20 6.07
CA PHE A 778 10.62 15.64 5.90
C PHE A 778 10.54 16.09 4.44
N ALA A 779 11.03 15.28 3.50
CA ALA A 779 10.94 15.57 2.08
C ALA A 779 9.51 15.43 1.50
N SER A 780 8.58 14.88 2.28
CA SER A 780 7.18 14.66 1.90
C SER A 780 6.20 15.65 2.53
N CYS A 781 6.67 16.70 3.22
CA CYS A 781 5.84 17.80 3.72
C CYS A 781 5.35 18.74 2.58
N GLY A 782 4.53 18.23 1.68
CA GLY A 782 3.99 19.00 0.54
C GLY A 782 3.05 18.19 -0.35
N ARG A 783 2.51 18.81 -1.41
CA ARG A 783 1.50 18.19 -2.30
C ARG A 783 2.08 17.19 -3.29
N SER A 784 3.34 17.36 -3.69
CA SER A 784 3.90 16.69 -4.87
C SER A 784 4.49 15.29 -4.60
N ARG A 785 4.80 14.95 -3.35
CA ARG A 785 5.49 13.69 -3.00
C ARG A 785 4.92 13.06 -1.73
N PRO A 786 4.06 12.03 -1.82
CA PRO A 786 3.70 11.23 -0.65
C PRO A 786 4.93 10.48 -0.11
N PRO A 787 4.97 10.17 1.20
CA PRO A 787 6.05 9.39 1.78
C PRO A 787 6.03 7.96 1.22
N ALA A 788 7.21 7.41 0.98
CA ALA A 788 7.38 6.09 0.39
C ALA A 788 7.51 4.99 1.45
N ILE A 789 8.03 5.31 2.65
CA ILE A 789 8.05 4.37 3.78
C ILE A 789 6.76 4.55 4.59
N LEU A 790 5.98 3.48 4.71
CA LEU A 790 4.75 3.48 5.49
C LEU A 790 5.02 2.97 6.92
N ASP A 791 4.42 3.63 7.90
CA ASP A 791 4.59 3.30 9.32
C ASP A 791 4.16 1.87 9.66
N LEU A 792 3.22 1.31 8.90
CA LEU A 792 2.74 -0.08 9.04
C LEU A 792 3.80 -1.12 8.64
N ASP A 793 4.74 -0.73 7.79
CA ASP A 793 5.79 -1.61 7.27
C ASP A 793 7.07 -1.55 8.14
N CYS A 794 7.10 -0.66 9.14
CA CYS A 794 8.21 -0.51 10.07
C CYS A 794 8.10 -1.53 11.21
N THR A 795 8.75 -2.68 11.07
CA THR A 795 8.83 -3.73 12.10
C THR A 795 10.06 -3.62 13.00
N LEU A 796 11.01 -2.75 12.65
CA LEU A 796 12.23 -2.48 13.41
C LEU A 796 11.96 -1.81 14.77
N SER A 797 12.75 -2.15 15.78
CA SER A 797 12.81 -1.46 17.07
C SER A 797 13.29 -0.02 16.91
N LEU A 798 12.75 0.87 17.75
CA LEU A 798 13.15 2.29 17.80
C LEU A 798 14.63 2.42 18.22
N PRO A 799 15.32 3.52 17.89
CA PRO A 799 16.71 3.73 18.30
C PRO A 799 16.88 3.66 19.82
N CYS A 800 18.00 3.09 20.28
CA CYS A 800 18.36 3.09 21.71
C CYS A 800 18.82 4.47 22.19
N SER A 801 19.05 4.61 23.50
CA SER A 801 19.58 5.85 24.06
C SER A 801 20.95 6.20 23.50
N GLU A 802 21.24 7.49 23.37
CA GLU A 802 22.55 7.96 22.88
C GLU A 802 23.70 7.50 23.76
N GLU A 803 23.47 7.36 25.07
CA GLU A 803 24.45 6.83 26.01
C GLU A 803 24.72 5.35 25.75
N ALA A 804 23.69 4.54 25.53
CA ALA A 804 23.84 3.12 25.20
C ALA A 804 24.57 2.92 23.87
N PHE A 805 24.27 3.75 22.86
CA PHE A 805 24.94 3.68 21.56
C PHE A 805 26.45 3.93 21.67
N ARG A 806 26.85 4.97 22.42
CA ARG A 806 28.27 5.32 22.62
C ARG A 806 29.03 4.31 23.47
N MET A 807 28.38 3.77 24.49
CA MET A 807 28.97 2.79 25.40
C MET A 807 28.91 1.36 24.84
N GLU A 808 28.38 1.19 23.62
CA GLU A 808 28.18 -0.09 22.95
C GLU A 808 27.35 -1.09 23.79
N THR A 809 26.45 -0.57 24.64
CA THR A 809 25.62 -1.40 25.52
C THR A 809 24.30 -1.76 24.83
N PRO A 810 23.88 -3.05 24.87
CA PRO A 810 22.64 -3.47 24.25
C PRO A 810 21.45 -2.98 25.09
N GLU A 811 20.60 -2.16 24.48
CA GLU A 811 19.34 -1.67 25.07
C GLU A 811 18.17 -2.14 24.21
N LYS A 812 17.09 -2.62 24.85
CA LYS A 812 15.89 -3.08 24.15
C LYS A 812 14.85 -1.99 24.12
N THR A 813 14.45 -1.62 22.92
CA THR A 813 13.44 -0.60 22.65
C THR A 813 12.23 -1.21 21.95
N PRO A 814 11.03 -0.63 22.13
CA PRO A 814 9.84 -1.07 21.41
C PRO A 814 9.90 -0.67 19.93
N THR A 815 8.99 -1.21 19.12
CA THR A 815 8.81 -0.80 17.72
C THR A 815 7.87 0.40 17.60
N LEU A 816 7.75 0.97 16.40
CA LEU A 816 6.84 2.08 16.09
C LEU A 816 5.36 1.75 16.38
N ALA A 817 5.00 0.48 16.50
CA ALA A 817 3.64 0.05 16.84
C ALA A 817 3.12 0.64 18.17
N VAL A 818 4.03 0.97 19.10
CA VAL A 818 3.68 1.61 20.39
C VAL A 818 2.93 2.93 20.21
N PHE A 819 3.19 3.66 19.11
CA PHE A 819 2.51 4.90 18.76
C PHE A 819 1.01 4.72 18.48
N ARG A 820 0.61 3.56 17.93
CA ARG A 820 -0.77 3.30 17.49
C ARG A 820 -1.74 3.11 18.66
N ASP A 821 -1.21 2.74 19.83
CA ASP A 821 -1.98 2.41 21.03
C ASP A 821 -1.87 3.50 22.12
N LEU A 822 -1.56 4.76 21.76
CA LEU A 822 -1.75 5.88 22.69
C LEU A 822 -3.24 6.01 23.06
N PRO A 823 -3.59 6.17 24.36
CA PRO A 823 -2.74 6.51 25.51
C PRO A 823 -2.26 5.30 26.37
N THR A 824 -2.58 4.06 26.01
CA THR A 824 -2.27 2.86 26.82
C THR A 824 -0.78 2.66 27.07
N ASN A 825 0.08 3.09 26.14
CA ASN A 825 1.54 2.97 26.26
C ASN A 825 2.25 4.24 26.76
N ALA A 826 1.53 5.19 27.38
CA ALA A 826 2.11 6.47 27.80
C ALA A 826 3.33 6.31 28.75
N SER A 827 3.35 5.30 29.62
CA SER A 827 4.48 5.03 30.51
C SER A 827 5.74 4.55 29.78
N VAL A 828 5.57 3.76 28.71
CA VAL A 828 6.67 3.28 27.88
C VAL A 828 7.28 4.43 27.10
N ILE A 829 6.44 5.31 26.53
CA ILE A 829 6.91 6.46 25.74
C ILE A 829 7.70 7.44 26.61
N LYS A 830 7.31 7.66 27.86
CA LYS A 830 8.04 8.52 28.83
C LYS A 830 9.47 8.04 29.13
N GLN A 831 9.78 6.77 28.87
CA GLN A 831 11.09 6.18 29.13
C GLN A 831 11.98 6.16 27.88
N LEU A 832 11.45 6.55 26.71
CA LEU A 832 12.21 6.56 25.46
C LEU A 832 13.18 7.74 25.43
N ASP A 833 14.34 7.52 24.82
CA ASP A 833 15.27 8.61 24.53
C ASP A 833 14.83 9.43 23.32
N HIS A 834 15.47 10.58 23.15
CA HIS A 834 15.03 11.64 22.26
C HIS A 834 14.99 11.27 20.78
N PHE A 835 15.88 10.37 20.30
CA PHE A 835 15.82 9.92 18.91
C PHE A 835 14.56 9.10 18.63
N ALA A 836 14.23 8.17 19.54
CA ALA A 836 12.99 7.41 19.45
C ALA A 836 11.76 8.33 19.52
N ILE A 837 11.78 9.36 20.38
CA ILE A 837 10.72 10.39 20.42
C ILE A 837 10.62 11.14 19.09
N LEU A 838 11.74 11.54 18.48
CA LEU A 838 11.75 12.21 17.17
C LEU A 838 11.13 11.33 16.07
N VAL A 839 11.41 10.03 16.06
CA VAL A 839 10.78 9.08 15.12
C VAL A 839 9.25 9.05 15.32
N LEU A 840 8.79 9.03 16.57
CA LEU A 840 7.36 9.12 16.89
C LEU A 840 6.75 10.46 16.42
N MET A 841 7.46 11.58 16.61
CA MET A 841 7.02 12.89 16.12
C MET A 841 6.95 12.93 14.60
N CYS A 842 7.84 12.23 13.90
CA CYS A 842 7.79 12.17 12.44
C CYS A 842 6.70 11.24 11.90
N SER A 843 6.31 10.20 12.64
CA SER A 843 5.08 9.44 12.38
C SER A 843 3.84 10.33 12.53
N MET A 844 3.80 11.17 13.57
CA MET A 844 2.74 12.17 13.73
C MET A 844 2.73 13.20 12.61
N LEU A 845 3.90 13.70 12.21
CA LEU A 845 4.06 14.63 11.10
C LEU A 845 3.50 14.05 9.81
N ASP A 846 3.72 12.76 9.53
CA ASP A 846 3.12 12.08 8.39
C ASP A 846 1.58 12.13 8.44
N LEU A 847 0.98 11.80 9.59
CA LEU A 847 -0.48 11.89 9.75
C LEU A 847 -1.00 13.31 9.50
N THR A 848 -0.34 14.32 10.06
CA THR A 848 -0.68 15.73 9.87
C THR A 848 -0.52 16.13 8.40
N VAL A 849 0.59 15.79 7.75
CA VAL A 849 0.84 16.10 6.34
C VAL A 849 -0.18 15.41 5.43
N ARG A 850 -0.63 14.20 5.75
CA ARG A 850 -1.70 13.53 4.99
C ARG A 850 -3.03 14.25 5.14
N ASP A 851 -3.37 14.72 6.33
CA ASP A 851 -4.57 15.54 6.55
C ASP A 851 -4.45 16.89 5.84
N THR A 852 -3.32 17.58 5.98
CA THR A 852 -3.07 18.91 5.42
C THR A 852 -2.86 18.89 3.91
N PHE A 853 -2.10 17.99 3.30
CA PHE A 853 -1.74 18.10 1.87
C PHE A 853 -2.37 17.03 0.96
N GLN A 854 -2.73 15.86 1.47
CA GLN A 854 -3.20 14.75 0.62
C GLN A 854 -4.73 14.75 0.52
N GLN A 855 -5.25 14.88 -0.71
CA GLN A 855 -6.67 14.98 -1.03
C GLN A 855 -7.44 13.68 -0.77
N LYS A 856 -7.80 13.41 0.48
CA LYS A 856 -8.78 12.39 0.83
C LYS A 856 -10.17 13.00 0.89
N PRO A 857 -11.22 12.29 0.44
CA PRO A 857 -12.59 12.73 0.66
C PRO A 857 -12.85 12.77 2.16
N VAL A 858 -13.03 13.97 2.71
CA VAL A 858 -13.22 14.13 4.15
C VAL A 858 -14.63 13.66 4.49
N THR A 859 -14.75 12.59 5.27
CA THR A 859 -16.03 11.93 5.55
C THR A 859 -16.75 12.46 6.79
N LEU A 860 -16.02 13.10 7.71
CA LEU A 860 -16.52 13.59 8.99
C LEU A 860 -15.99 14.99 9.29
N PRO A 861 -16.82 15.92 9.80
CA PRO A 861 -16.37 17.27 10.15
C PRO A 861 -15.22 17.26 11.16
N SER A 862 -14.31 18.23 11.08
CA SER A 862 -13.09 18.28 11.90
C SER A 862 -13.35 18.32 13.42
N TRP A 863 -14.52 18.83 13.85
CA TRP A 863 -14.92 18.85 15.27
C TRP A 863 -15.58 17.55 15.75
N ASP A 864 -15.89 16.60 14.85
CA ASP A 864 -16.34 15.26 15.24
C ASP A 864 -15.16 14.52 15.86
N CYS A 865 -15.36 13.93 17.05
CA CYS A 865 -14.32 13.20 17.76
C CYS A 865 -13.78 11.96 17.02
N ARG A 866 -14.46 11.51 15.95
CA ARG A 866 -14.06 10.39 15.09
C ARG A 866 -13.33 10.84 13.83
N SER A 867 -13.26 12.14 13.56
CA SER A 867 -12.53 12.70 12.43
C SER A 867 -11.02 12.43 12.55
N ASP A 868 -10.32 12.40 11.43
CA ASP A 868 -8.87 12.24 11.44
C ASP A 868 -8.19 13.45 12.09
N PHE A 869 -8.72 14.66 11.87
CA PHE A 869 -8.32 15.87 12.60
C PHE A 869 -8.39 15.68 14.13
N ALA A 870 -9.53 15.22 14.67
CA ALA A 870 -9.69 15.04 16.11
C ALA A 870 -8.75 13.96 16.67
N LYS A 871 -8.47 12.90 15.91
CA LYS A 871 -7.47 11.88 16.29
C LYS A 871 -6.08 12.47 16.37
N ILE A 872 -5.64 13.21 15.34
CA ILE A 872 -4.32 13.83 15.30
C ILE A 872 -4.19 14.85 16.44
N SER A 873 -5.19 15.71 16.62
CA SER A 873 -5.28 16.70 17.70
C SER A 873 -5.17 16.03 19.08
N SER A 874 -5.88 14.92 19.31
CA SER A 874 -5.81 14.16 20.56
C SER A 874 -4.43 13.56 20.81
N ILE A 875 -3.71 13.14 19.76
CA ILE A 875 -2.34 12.61 19.87
C ILE A 875 -1.39 13.73 20.27
N ILE A 876 -1.45 14.90 19.61
CA ILE A 876 -0.66 16.09 19.95
C ILE A 876 -0.82 16.43 21.44
N MET A 877 -2.07 16.56 21.91
CA MET A 877 -2.36 16.85 23.33
C MET A 877 -1.81 15.77 24.29
N SER A 878 -1.90 14.50 23.89
CA SER A 878 -1.38 13.40 24.72
C SER A 878 0.14 13.52 24.88
N PHE A 879 0.86 13.89 23.81
CA PHE A 879 2.31 14.10 23.87
C PHE A 879 2.71 15.28 24.76
N GLU A 880 1.96 16.37 24.71
CA GLU A 880 2.15 17.54 25.58
C GLU A 880 2.16 17.14 27.06
N SER A 881 1.18 16.33 27.46
CA SER A 881 1.03 15.84 28.83
C SER A 881 2.15 14.89 29.29
N MET A 882 2.83 14.23 28.35
CA MET A 882 3.83 13.20 28.66
C MET A 882 5.25 13.74 28.77
N HIS A 883 5.63 14.74 27.98
CA HIS A 883 7.03 15.17 27.82
C HIS A 883 7.32 16.61 28.26
N ALA A 884 6.42 17.25 29.03
CA ALA A 884 6.55 18.65 29.45
C ALA A 884 7.00 19.55 28.30
N ALA A 885 6.45 19.31 27.10
CA ALA A 885 6.81 20.01 25.87
C ALA A 885 6.58 21.53 26.01
N SER A 886 5.69 21.92 26.92
CA SER A 886 5.32 23.30 27.25
C SER A 886 6.28 24.07 28.16
N ALA A 887 7.32 23.45 28.76
CA ALA A 887 8.23 24.16 29.67
C ALA A 887 8.76 25.46 29.04
N ASP A 888 8.35 26.61 29.59
CA ASP A 888 8.51 27.94 28.97
C ASP A 888 9.98 28.36 28.77
N ARG A 889 10.93 27.69 29.41
CA ARG A 889 12.36 28.04 29.42
C ARG A 889 13.22 26.89 28.90
N LEU A 890 13.50 26.87 27.59
CA LEU A 890 14.32 25.84 26.95
C LEU A 890 15.79 25.91 27.41
N GLY A 891 16.37 27.11 27.56
CA GLY A 891 17.75 27.31 28.01
C GLY A 891 18.12 26.64 29.35
N PRO A 892 17.43 26.96 30.48
CA PRO A 892 17.68 26.33 31.77
C PRO A 892 17.48 24.81 31.76
N TYR A 893 16.49 24.31 31.00
CA TYR A 893 16.26 22.87 30.86
C TYR A 893 17.42 22.17 30.15
N ILE A 894 17.97 22.80 29.10
CA ILE A 894 19.15 22.26 28.40
C ILE A 894 20.36 22.24 29.33
N ALA A 895 20.57 23.31 30.09
CA ALA A 895 21.69 23.42 31.04
C ALA A 895 21.60 22.35 32.16
N ASP A 896 20.40 22.11 32.70
CA ASP A 896 20.19 21.14 33.79
C ASP A 896 20.32 19.68 33.31
N ARG A 897 19.72 19.34 32.17
CA ARG A 897 19.65 17.94 31.69
C ARG A 897 20.82 17.51 30.81
N PHE A 898 21.44 18.45 30.09
CA PHE A 898 22.49 18.15 29.11
C PHE A 898 23.78 18.95 29.37
N GLY A 899 23.85 19.66 30.49
CA GLY A 899 25.06 20.36 30.92
C GLY A 899 26.24 19.41 31.13
N THR A 900 27.42 19.89 30.75
CA THR A 900 28.72 19.22 30.93
C THR A 900 29.71 20.26 31.45
N TYR A 901 30.85 19.82 31.98
CA TYR A 901 31.90 20.73 32.48
C TYR A 901 32.41 21.71 31.40
N GLU A 902 32.34 21.33 30.12
CA GLU A 902 32.81 22.12 28.97
C GLU A 902 31.67 22.82 28.19
N GLY A 903 30.43 22.76 28.66
CA GLY A 903 29.26 23.32 27.96
C GLY A 903 28.05 22.38 28.03
N PHE A 904 27.58 21.85 26.90
CA PHE A 904 26.48 20.89 26.84
C PHE A 904 26.74 19.79 25.80
N ASP A 905 26.16 18.61 26.02
CA ASP A 905 26.29 17.47 25.11
C ASP A 905 25.48 17.71 23.82
N ARG A 906 26.16 18.25 22.80
CA ARG A 906 25.57 18.66 21.51
C ARG A 906 24.85 17.53 20.78
N GLN A 907 25.38 16.31 20.87
CA GLN A 907 24.83 15.15 20.18
C GLN A 907 23.54 14.65 20.85
N ARG A 908 23.43 14.71 22.18
CA ARG A 908 22.18 14.37 22.91
C ARG A 908 21.10 15.45 22.77
N VAL A 909 21.52 16.72 22.79
CA VAL A 909 20.60 17.87 22.66
C VAL A 909 19.93 17.92 21.29
N GLY A 910 20.57 17.41 20.24
CA GLY A 910 20.05 17.44 18.87
C GLY A 910 18.64 16.88 18.72
N HIS A 911 18.48 15.56 18.92
CA HIS A 911 17.17 14.92 18.75
C HIS A 911 16.10 15.47 19.69
N PHE A 912 16.47 15.96 20.88
CA PHE A 912 15.56 16.62 21.81
C PHE A 912 14.94 17.89 21.19
N ILE A 913 15.78 18.76 20.63
CA ILE A 913 15.33 19.99 20.00
C ILE A 913 14.48 19.69 18.77
N TRP A 914 14.93 18.75 17.92
CA TRP A 914 14.19 18.35 16.73
C TRP A 914 12.84 17.74 17.06
N ALA A 915 12.74 16.90 18.10
CA ALA A 915 11.47 16.34 18.53
C ALA A 915 10.47 17.44 18.93
N ARG A 916 10.92 18.46 19.67
CA ARG A 916 10.07 19.61 20.04
C ARG A 916 9.71 20.48 18.84
N GLY A 917 10.67 20.74 17.95
CA GLY A 917 10.44 21.49 16.72
C GLY A 917 9.37 20.82 15.84
N VAL A 918 9.50 19.52 15.59
CA VAL A 918 8.53 18.74 14.80
C VAL A 918 7.17 18.67 15.50
N TYR A 919 7.14 18.57 16.82
CA TYR A 919 5.89 18.64 17.60
C TYR A 919 5.13 19.96 17.35
N HIS A 920 5.80 21.11 17.49
CA HIS A 920 5.14 22.39 17.24
C HIS A 920 4.82 22.60 15.75
N LEU A 921 5.66 22.10 14.83
CA LEU A 921 5.36 22.08 13.40
C LEU A 921 4.06 21.32 13.09
N CYS A 922 3.82 20.16 13.73
CA CYS A 922 2.57 19.42 13.58
C CYS A 922 1.37 20.28 14.00
N GLY A 923 1.48 21.00 15.12
CA GLY A 923 0.46 21.94 15.57
C GLY A 923 0.24 23.09 14.57
N CYS A 924 1.31 23.70 14.08
CA CYS A 924 1.25 24.77 13.08
C CYS A 924 0.55 24.32 11.79
N LEU A 925 0.88 23.12 11.27
CA LEU A 925 0.28 22.60 10.02
C LEU A 925 -1.17 22.13 10.20
N LEU A 926 -1.48 21.48 11.33
CA LEU A 926 -2.82 20.96 11.60
C LEU A 926 -3.82 22.11 11.78
N TYR A 927 -3.47 23.09 12.62
CA TYR A 927 -4.35 24.20 13.00
C TYR A 927 -4.19 25.45 12.11
N HIS A 928 -3.38 25.39 11.05
CA HIS A 928 -3.15 26.53 10.16
C HIS A 928 -4.50 27.11 9.66
N PRO A 929 -4.71 28.45 9.68
CA PRO A 929 -5.98 29.05 9.27
C PRO A 929 -6.43 28.65 7.86
N VAL A 930 -5.47 28.55 6.94
CA VAL A 930 -5.70 28.10 5.55
C VAL A 930 -6.12 26.63 5.45
N ASN A 931 -5.59 25.75 6.31
CA ASN A 931 -6.03 24.35 6.37
C ASN A 931 -7.47 24.25 6.91
N MET A 932 -7.80 25.05 7.93
CA MET A 932 -9.17 25.16 8.46
C MET A 932 -10.16 25.66 7.40
N HIS A 933 -9.80 26.71 6.68
CA HIS A 933 -10.62 27.23 5.57
C HIS A 933 -10.93 26.14 4.54
N ARG A 934 -9.93 25.32 4.15
CA ARG A 934 -10.12 24.23 3.19
C ARG A 934 -10.97 23.08 3.74
N HIS A 935 -10.76 22.66 5.00
CA HIS A 935 -11.57 21.63 5.64
C HIS A 935 -13.06 22.00 5.63
N ARG A 936 -13.36 23.29 5.83
CA ARG A 936 -14.71 23.84 5.66
C ARG A 936 -15.22 23.75 4.22
N GLN A 937 -14.45 24.25 3.24
CA GLN A 937 -14.84 24.21 1.82
C GLN A 937 -15.16 22.78 1.35
N THR A 938 -14.38 21.80 1.82
CA THR A 938 -14.54 20.39 1.45
C THR A 938 -15.79 19.76 2.07
N HIS A 939 -16.20 20.22 3.26
CA HIS A 939 -17.35 19.68 3.99
C HIS A 939 -18.68 20.41 3.75
N GLY A 940 -18.64 21.70 3.40
CA GLY A 940 -19.84 22.52 3.21
C GLY A 940 -20.63 22.81 4.49
N ALA A 941 -20.04 22.59 5.67
CA ALA A 941 -20.67 22.86 6.97
C ALA A 941 -19.80 23.81 7.81
N ASP A 942 -20.45 24.73 8.50
CA ASP A 942 -19.80 25.75 9.31
C ASP A 942 -19.28 25.19 10.64
N PHE A 943 -18.08 25.63 11.03
CA PHE A 943 -17.46 25.25 12.29
C PHE A 943 -18.18 25.90 13.48
N PRO A 944 -18.36 25.19 14.61
CA PRO A 944 -18.73 25.83 15.87
C PRO A 944 -17.70 26.91 16.26
N SER A 945 -18.15 28.10 16.62
CA SER A 945 -17.25 29.23 16.95
C SER A 945 -16.28 28.93 18.11
N THR A 946 -16.69 28.06 19.05
CA THR A 946 -15.84 27.56 20.14
C THR A 946 -14.70 26.68 19.63
N PHE A 947 -14.97 25.83 18.63
CA PHE A 947 -13.97 24.98 17.99
C PHE A 947 -12.97 25.81 17.19
N THR A 948 -13.45 26.77 16.40
CA THR A 948 -12.59 27.68 15.62
C THR A 948 -11.68 28.49 16.52
N ARG A 949 -12.22 29.06 17.61
CA ARG A 949 -11.44 29.83 18.60
C ARG A 949 -10.33 28.99 19.23
N GLU A 950 -10.64 27.75 19.63
CA GLU A 950 -9.66 26.83 20.20
C GLU A 950 -8.55 26.49 19.19
N CYS A 951 -8.90 26.18 17.95
CA CYS A 951 -7.92 25.85 16.91
C CYS A 951 -6.99 27.03 16.60
N LEU A 952 -7.55 28.24 16.46
CA LEU A 952 -6.77 29.45 16.22
C LEU A 952 -5.85 29.80 17.41
N GLY A 953 -6.35 29.68 18.64
CA GLY A 953 -5.54 29.89 19.84
C GLY A 953 -4.35 28.92 19.91
N ARG A 954 -4.58 27.64 19.64
CA ARG A 954 -3.51 26.64 19.58
C ARG A 954 -2.53 26.88 18.44
N CYS A 955 -3.02 27.28 17.28
CA CYS A 955 -2.19 27.62 16.13
C CYS A 955 -1.18 28.71 16.49
N GLN A 956 -1.67 29.79 17.11
CA GLN A 956 -0.84 30.90 17.58
C GLN A 956 0.16 30.45 18.65
N GLU A 957 -0.26 29.64 19.62
CA GLU A 957 0.62 29.11 20.66
C GLU A 957 1.76 28.27 20.06
N HIS A 958 1.44 27.32 19.18
CA HIS A 958 2.45 26.49 18.53
C HIS A 958 3.42 27.32 17.68
N ALA A 959 2.92 28.33 16.94
CA ALA A 959 3.77 29.22 16.15
C ALA A 959 4.71 30.06 17.02
N ALA A 960 4.21 30.61 18.13
CA ALA A 960 5.01 31.38 19.09
C ALA A 960 6.08 30.50 19.76
N LYS A 961 5.72 29.30 20.22
CA LYS A 961 6.66 28.35 20.83
C LYS A 961 7.73 27.88 19.84
N LEU A 962 7.36 27.58 18.59
CA LEU A 962 8.31 27.22 17.55
C LEU A 962 9.29 28.36 17.26
N THR A 963 8.79 29.59 17.18
CA THR A 963 9.62 30.80 16.97
C THR A 963 10.58 31.02 18.13
N ASN A 964 10.12 30.84 19.37
CA ASN A 964 10.95 30.97 20.56
C ASN A 964 12.07 29.89 20.59
N ILE A 965 11.76 28.64 20.22
CA ILE A 965 12.77 27.59 20.06
C ILE A 965 13.83 28.02 19.03
N LEU A 966 13.41 28.52 17.87
CA LEU A 966 14.32 28.99 16.82
C LEU A 966 15.20 30.17 17.29
N GLN A 967 14.64 31.10 18.05
CA GLN A 967 15.37 32.23 18.61
C GLN A 967 16.42 31.79 19.65
N GLN A 968 16.02 30.95 20.62
CA GLN A 968 16.92 30.47 21.66
C GLN A 968 18.07 29.64 21.06
N LEU A 969 17.78 28.86 20.01
CA LEU A 969 18.78 28.14 19.23
C LEU A 969 19.84 29.06 18.61
N GLN A 970 19.44 30.20 18.05
CA GLN A 970 20.38 31.18 17.53
C GLN A 970 21.26 31.79 18.62
N THR A 971 20.67 32.17 19.75
CA THR A 971 21.38 32.81 20.87
C THR A 971 22.36 31.86 21.56
N MET A 972 22.00 30.58 21.71
CA MET A 972 22.83 29.58 22.39
C MET A 972 23.94 28.99 21.50
N GLY A 973 23.86 29.18 20.18
CA GLY A 973 24.81 28.59 19.22
C GLY A 973 24.83 27.05 19.21
N CYS A 974 23.86 26.41 19.86
CA CYS A 974 23.71 24.96 19.92
C CYS A 974 22.96 24.48 18.67
N CYS A 975 23.49 23.49 17.94
CA CYS A 975 22.71 22.60 17.05
C CYS A 975 21.68 23.25 16.08
N ALA A 976 21.83 24.53 15.76
CA ALA A 976 20.83 25.38 15.09
C ALA A 976 21.01 25.42 13.57
N ARG A 977 21.52 24.34 12.98
CA ARG A 977 22.10 24.39 11.64
C ARG A 977 21.56 23.32 10.69
N GLY A 978 20.54 22.57 11.06
CA GLY A 978 19.92 21.63 10.11
C GLY A 978 18.96 22.35 9.15
N SER A 979 18.88 21.85 7.93
CA SER A 979 18.20 22.56 6.84
C SER A 979 16.67 22.60 6.93
N PHE A 980 16.07 21.65 7.63
CA PHE A 980 14.62 21.61 7.83
C PHE A 980 14.13 22.66 8.84
N LEU A 981 15.05 23.34 9.55
CA LEU A 981 14.72 24.50 10.39
C LEU A 981 14.13 25.63 9.57
N GLY A 982 14.61 25.84 8.34
CA GLY A 982 14.06 26.85 7.44
C GLY A 982 12.57 26.63 7.17
N TYR A 983 12.16 25.39 6.90
CA TYR A 983 10.75 25.05 6.70
C TYR A 983 9.90 25.28 7.96
N MET A 984 10.44 24.95 9.14
CA MET A 984 9.77 25.24 10.42
C MET A 984 9.60 26.75 10.66
N ALA A 985 10.63 27.55 10.35
CA ALA A 985 10.57 29.01 10.43
C ALA A 985 9.53 29.57 9.45
N THR A 986 9.47 29.05 8.22
CA THR A 986 8.50 29.47 7.21
C THR A 986 7.06 29.18 7.63
N CYS A 987 6.77 27.98 8.14
CA CYS A 987 5.42 27.63 8.61
C CYS A 987 4.98 28.46 9.83
N ALA A 988 5.91 28.82 10.73
CA ALA A 988 5.60 29.73 11.83
C ALA A 988 5.39 31.17 11.33
N ALA A 989 6.23 31.64 10.41
CA ALA A 989 6.15 32.99 9.84
C ALA A 989 4.85 33.20 9.05
N SER A 990 4.40 32.20 8.28
CA SER A 990 3.12 32.30 7.53
C SER A 990 1.92 32.49 8.46
N ILE A 991 1.96 31.91 9.66
CA ILE A 991 0.94 32.14 10.70
C ILE A 991 1.09 33.54 11.26
N HIS A 992 2.29 33.96 11.68
CA HIS A 992 2.51 35.29 12.24
C HIS A 992 2.12 36.41 11.27
N GLN A 993 2.38 36.28 9.97
CA GLN A 993 1.97 37.23 8.93
C GLN A 993 0.45 37.45 8.90
N LEU A 994 -0.36 36.42 9.15
CA LEU A 994 -1.81 36.58 9.26
C LEU A 994 -2.17 37.40 10.52
N TYR A 995 -1.52 37.11 11.65
CA TYR A 995 -1.80 37.77 12.94
C TYR A 995 -1.27 39.20 13.05
N VAL A 996 -0.41 39.68 12.13
CA VAL A 996 -0.04 41.11 12.02
C VAL A 996 -1.29 41.99 11.85
N TYR A 997 -2.33 41.47 11.20
CA TYR A 997 -3.57 42.19 10.94
C TYR A 997 -4.66 41.98 12.01
N SER A 998 -4.31 41.35 13.14
CA SER A 998 -5.20 41.13 14.28
C SER A 998 -5.84 42.44 14.77
N PRO A 999 -7.12 42.42 15.21
CA PRO A 999 -7.74 43.58 15.85
C PRO A 999 -7.17 43.89 17.25
N ASP A 1000 -6.48 42.92 17.86
CA ASP A 1000 -5.77 43.08 19.13
C ASP A 1000 -4.34 43.59 18.87
N GLU A 1001 -4.04 44.79 19.38
CA GLU A 1001 -2.78 45.51 19.17
C GLU A 1001 -1.57 44.79 19.80
N ASP A 1002 -1.75 44.12 20.93
CA ASP A 1002 -0.68 43.37 21.60
C ASP A 1002 -0.30 42.13 20.76
N ILE A 1003 -1.32 41.41 20.26
CA ILE A 1003 -1.13 40.25 19.38
C ILE A 1003 -0.48 40.66 18.06
N ALA A 1004 -0.95 41.75 17.44
CA ALA A 1004 -0.39 42.25 16.19
C ALA A 1004 1.08 42.64 16.34
N THR A 1005 1.42 43.35 17.42
CA THR A 1005 2.80 43.75 17.73
C THR A 1005 3.71 42.54 17.95
N GLN A 1006 3.24 41.56 18.74
CA GLN A 1006 3.99 40.33 18.99
C GLN A 1006 4.19 39.50 17.71
N ALA A 1007 3.19 39.48 16.82
CA ALA A 1007 3.26 38.79 15.54
C ALA A 1007 4.31 39.42 14.60
N VAL A 1008 4.41 40.76 14.55
CA VAL A 1008 5.45 41.47 13.79
C VAL A 1008 6.84 41.07 14.28
N VAL A 1009 7.07 41.12 15.61
CA VAL A 1009 8.35 40.74 16.21
C VAL A 1009 8.69 39.27 15.90
N SER A 1010 7.73 38.38 16.05
CA SER A 1010 7.91 36.94 15.83
C SER A 1010 8.19 36.61 14.36
N CYS A 1011 7.53 37.31 13.43
CA CYS A 1011 7.81 37.20 12.00
C CYS A 1011 9.23 37.68 11.66
N GLY A 1012 9.66 38.80 12.24
CA GLY A 1012 11.03 39.32 12.11
C GLY A 1012 12.09 38.32 12.60
N ILE A 1013 11.83 37.63 13.70
CA ILE A 1013 12.71 36.56 14.21
C ILE A 1013 12.82 35.40 13.20
N CYS A 1014 11.71 34.93 12.63
CA CYS A 1014 11.73 33.85 11.64
C CYS A 1014 12.48 34.25 10.35
N LEU A 1015 12.28 35.48 9.86
CA LEU A 1015 13.03 36.01 8.71
C LEU A 1015 14.52 36.12 9.03
N ASN A 1016 14.87 36.60 10.23
CA ASN A 1016 16.24 36.66 10.71
C ASN A 1016 16.90 35.27 10.70
N VAL A 1017 16.18 34.23 11.11
CA VAL A 1017 16.66 32.82 11.04
C VAL A 1017 16.97 32.39 9.60
N LEU A 1018 16.08 32.72 8.66
CA LEU A 1018 16.26 32.36 7.25
C LEU A 1018 17.41 33.14 6.59
N GLU A 1019 17.64 34.39 6.99
CA GLU A 1019 18.66 35.27 6.41
C GLU A 1019 20.07 35.08 7.00
N HIS A 1020 20.20 34.49 8.19
CA HIS A 1020 21.51 34.25 8.83
C HIS A 1020 22.18 32.92 8.44
N LEU A 1021 21.40 31.92 7.99
CA LEU A 1021 21.87 30.61 7.56
C LEU A 1021 22.12 30.38 6.03
N PRO A 1022 21.93 31.33 5.08
CA PRO A 1022 22.09 31.11 3.65
C PRO A 1022 23.44 30.58 3.18
N VAL A 1023 24.52 30.95 3.88
CA VAL A 1023 25.88 30.52 3.56
C VAL A 1023 26.01 28.98 3.64
N CYS A 1024 25.25 28.35 4.54
CA CYS A 1024 25.22 26.90 4.69
C CYS A 1024 24.16 26.26 3.78
N TRP A 1025 23.00 26.92 3.61
CA TRP A 1025 21.81 26.35 2.99
C TRP A 1025 21.14 27.30 2.00
N PRO A 1026 21.41 27.14 0.70
CA PRO A 1026 20.84 28.01 -0.34
C PRO A 1026 19.30 28.03 -0.36
N ASN A 1027 18.63 26.93 0.01
CA ASN A 1027 17.16 26.87 0.06
C ASN A 1027 16.54 27.86 1.07
N HIS A 1028 17.28 28.34 2.07
CA HIS A 1028 16.74 29.32 3.03
C HIS A 1028 16.49 30.67 2.36
N ASN A 1029 17.27 31.05 1.35
CA ASN A 1029 17.00 32.24 0.54
C ASN A 1029 15.70 32.12 -0.24
N LEU A 1030 15.42 30.92 -0.79
CA LEU A 1030 14.16 30.66 -1.50
C LEU A 1030 12.97 30.77 -0.56
N MET A 1031 13.10 30.23 0.66
CA MET A 1031 12.09 30.32 1.71
C MET A 1031 11.89 31.76 2.22
N ALA A 1032 12.96 32.53 2.41
CA ALA A 1032 12.89 33.94 2.79
C ALA A 1032 12.24 34.79 1.70
N ALA A 1033 12.63 34.59 0.43
CA ALA A 1033 12.01 35.25 -0.71
C ALA A 1033 10.52 34.91 -0.81
N ALA A 1034 10.15 33.63 -0.68
CA ALA A 1034 8.76 33.19 -0.68
C ALA A 1034 7.90 33.85 0.41
N LEU A 1035 8.46 34.10 1.60
CA LEU A 1035 7.77 34.81 2.68
C LEU A 1035 7.64 36.31 2.42
N LYS A 1036 8.68 36.95 1.84
CA LYS A 1036 8.65 38.38 1.50
C LYS A 1036 7.69 38.66 0.33
N ASP A 1037 7.60 37.73 -0.61
CA ASP A 1037 6.71 37.78 -1.77
C ASP A 1037 5.25 37.42 -1.40
N LEU A 1038 5.00 36.94 -0.17
CA LEU A 1038 3.67 36.61 0.32
C LEU A 1038 2.89 37.89 0.69
N ASP A 1039 2.45 38.63 -0.33
CA ASP A 1039 1.58 39.80 -0.16
C ASP A 1039 0.18 39.36 0.25
N THR A 1040 -0.05 39.29 1.56
CA THR A 1040 -1.32 38.84 2.13
C THR A 1040 -2.28 40.01 2.28
N ASP A 1041 -3.41 39.99 1.57
CA ASP A 1041 -4.46 41.01 1.70
C ASP A 1041 -4.88 41.17 3.18
N PRO A 1042 -4.77 42.38 3.78
CA PRO A 1042 -5.19 42.65 5.16
C PRO A 1042 -6.64 42.23 5.46
N ARG A 1043 -7.53 42.29 4.47
CA ARG A 1043 -8.92 41.84 4.61
C ARG A 1043 -8.98 40.32 4.72
N LEU A 1044 -8.29 39.59 3.84
CA LEU A 1044 -8.22 38.12 3.87
C LEU A 1044 -7.58 37.61 5.16
N ALA A 1045 -6.49 38.25 5.61
CA ALA A 1045 -5.83 37.89 6.86
C ALA A 1045 -6.78 38.00 8.05
N ARG A 1046 -7.51 39.11 8.17
CA ARG A 1046 -8.52 39.32 9.23
C ARG A 1046 -9.64 38.29 9.19
N LEU A 1047 -10.12 37.94 7.99
CA LEU A 1047 -11.13 36.89 7.82
C LEU A 1047 -10.62 35.53 8.31
N LEU A 1048 -9.38 35.16 7.98
CA LEU A 1048 -8.81 33.87 8.34
C LEU A 1048 -8.50 33.72 9.84
N ILE A 1049 -8.35 34.81 10.59
CA ILE A 1049 -8.03 34.78 12.03
C ILE A 1049 -9.21 35.13 12.94
N ASP A 1050 -10.35 35.57 12.41
CA ASP A 1050 -11.55 35.87 13.20
C ASP A 1050 -12.35 34.58 13.48
N PRO A 1051 -12.50 34.13 14.74
CA PRO A 1051 -13.22 32.91 15.09
C PRO A 1051 -14.68 32.85 14.60
N SER A 1052 -15.29 33.99 14.31
CA SER A 1052 -16.65 34.14 13.78
C SER A 1052 -16.70 34.29 12.25
N GLN A 1053 -15.61 34.72 11.60
CA GLN A 1053 -15.53 35.01 10.16
C GLN A 1053 -14.54 34.16 9.35
N VAL A 1054 -13.74 33.28 9.98
CA VAL A 1054 -13.09 32.12 9.28
C VAL A 1054 -14.15 31.33 8.49
N VAL A 1055 -15.40 31.52 8.89
CA VAL A 1055 -16.64 30.88 8.47
C VAL A 1055 -17.51 31.80 7.57
N VAL A 1056 -17.11 32.99 7.13
CA VAL A 1056 -17.99 33.85 6.29
C VAL A 1056 -17.20 34.61 5.21
N ASP A 1057 -16.95 34.02 4.04
CA ASP A 1057 -17.41 34.55 2.72
C ASP A 1057 -16.86 33.77 1.51
N ALA A 1058 -17.61 33.83 0.41
CA ALA A 1058 -17.32 33.26 -0.91
C ALA A 1058 -16.45 34.18 -1.80
N ASP A 1059 -15.98 35.31 -1.26
CA ASP A 1059 -15.34 36.42 -2.00
C ASP A 1059 -13.81 36.49 -1.83
N ALA A 1060 -13.18 35.50 -1.17
CA ALA A 1060 -11.72 35.46 -1.04
C ALA A 1060 -11.06 35.07 -2.38
N ASP A 1061 -10.10 35.87 -2.86
CA ASP A 1061 -9.36 35.59 -4.09
C ASP A 1061 -8.69 34.20 -4.01
N PRO A 1062 -9.07 33.23 -4.86
CA PRO A 1062 -8.47 31.90 -4.88
C PRO A 1062 -6.95 31.91 -5.08
N ALA A 1063 -6.40 32.92 -5.77
CA ALA A 1063 -4.97 33.05 -5.99
C ALA A 1063 -4.20 33.37 -4.70
N GLN A 1064 -4.78 34.23 -3.86
CA GLN A 1064 -4.22 34.58 -2.54
C GLN A 1064 -4.23 33.39 -1.57
N ILE A 1065 -5.31 32.60 -1.57
CA ILE A 1065 -5.41 31.37 -0.76
C ILE A 1065 -4.40 30.32 -1.25
N ASP A 1066 -4.24 30.13 -2.56
CA ASP A 1066 -3.22 29.21 -3.09
C ASP A 1066 -1.80 29.72 -2.78
N GLY A 1067 -1.57 31.05 -2.78
CA GLY A 1067 -0.32 31.66 -2.33
C GLY A 1067 0.07 31.26 -0.91
N LEU A 1068 -0.88 31.33 0.04
CA LEU A 1068 -0.67 30.88 1.42
C LEU A 1068 -0.45 29.36 1.52
N TRP A 1069 -1.10 28.56 0.66
CA TRP A 1069 -0.85 27.11 0.56
C TRP A 1069 0.55 26.79 0.05
N GLN A 1070 1.02 27.54 -0.95
CA GLN A 1070 2.38 27.41 -1.47
C GLN A 1070 3.42 27.78 -0.40
N ALA A 1071 3.10 28.75 0.46
CA ALA A 1071 3.97 29.19 1.55
C ALA A 1071 4.20 28.13 2.64
N ILE A 1072 3.38 27.07 2.71
CA ILE A 1072 3.56 25.95 3.65
C ILE A 1072 3.95 24.62 2.95
N ASP A 1073 4.13 24.60 1.64
CA ASP A 1073 4.52 23.40 0.87
C ASP A 1073 6.05 23.31 0.72
N ASN A 1074 6.70 22.41 1.47
CA ASN A 1074 8.16 22.28 1.49
C ASN A 1074 8.75 21.94 0.10
N GLY A 1075 7.99 21.19 -0.72
CA GLY A 1075 8.41 20.80 -2.06
C GLY A 1075 8.53 21.99 -3.00
N LEU A 1076 7.57 22.93 -2.92
CA LEU A 1076 7.56 24.16 -3.70
C LEU A 1076 8.52 25.21 -3.16
N LEU A 1077 8.61 25.36 -1.83
CA LEU A 1077 9.55 26.28 -1.18
C LEU A 1077 11.02 25.97 -1.49
N SER A 1078 11.32 24.70 -1.77
CA SER A 1078 12.66 24.22 -2.09
C SER A 1078 12.93 24.14 -3.60
N ASP A 1079 12.01 24.59 -4.47
CA ASP A 1079 12.16 24.57 -5.93
C ASP A 1079 12.78 25.86 -6.47
N SER A 1080 14.04 25.78 -6.93
CA SER A 1080 14.74 26.90 -7.57
C SER A 1080 14.16 27.31 -8.94
N THR A 1081 13.23 26.54 -9.50
CA THR A 1081 12.56 26.81 -10.79
C THR A 1081 11.20 27.50 -10.64
N ARG A 1082 10.80 27.85 -9.41
CA ARG A 1082 9.59 28.62 -9.15
C ARG A 1082 9.65 29.95 -9.92
N LYS A 1083 8.74 30.14 -10.88
CA LYS A 1083 8.51 31.46 -11.49
C LYS A 1083 7.88 32.34 -10.43
N SER A 1084 8.52 33.46 -10.06
CA SER A 1084 7.82 34.55 -9.38
C SER A 1084 6.59 34.92 -10.22
N PRO A 1085 5.40 35.15 -9.63
CA PRO A 1085 4.29 35.71 -10.39
C PRO A 1085 4.76 36.99 -11.09
N GLU A 1086 4.39 37.15 -12.36
CA GLU A 1086 4.77 38.31 -13.18
C GLU A 1086 4.46 39.58 -12.40
N ARG A 1087 5.45 40.48 -12.28
CA ARG A 1087 5.25 41.81 -11.69
C ARG A 1087 4.05 42.45 -12.38
N LEU A 1088 2.95 42.61 -11.65
CA LEU A 1088 1.92 43.57 -12.04
C LEU A 1088 2.59 44.96 -12.10
N PRO A 1089 2.20 45.81 -13.06
CA PRO A 1089 2.88 47.08 -13.31
C PRO A 1089 2.89 47.94 -12.03
N ASP A 1090 4.01 48.65 -11.80
CA ASP A 1090 4.24 49.55 -10.67
C ASP A 1090 2.98 50.39 -10.36
N PHE A 1091 2.23 49.99 -9.33
CA PHE A 1091 1.20 50.81 -8.72
C PHE A 1091 1.82 51.75 -7.68
N SER A 1092 2.90 52.44 -8.07
CA SER A 1092 3.50 53.51 -7.26
C SER A 1092 2.74 54.84 -7.38
N SER A 1093 1.46 54.83 -7.80
CA SER A 1093 0.74 56.08 -8.11
C SER A 1093 -0.75 56.15 -7.72
N SER A 1094 -1.33 55.17 -6.99
CA SER A 1094 -2.77 55.26 -6.66
C SER A 1094 -3.23 54.71 -5.31
N LEU A 1095 -2.41 54.77 -4.26
CA LEU A 1095 -2.88 54.61 -2.88
C LEU A 1095 -2.37 55.78 -2.03
N GLY A 1096 -3.32 56.47 -1.37
CA GLY A 1096 -3.06 57.58 -0.47
C GLY A 1096 -2.27 57.18 0.79
N PRO A 1097 -1.89 58.14 1.63
CA PRO A 1097 -0.89 57.94 2.68
C PRO A 1097 -1.45 57.04 3.79
N GLY A 1098 -1.05 55.78 3.80
CA GLY A 1098 -1.45 54.83 4.81
C GLY A 1098 -0.88 53.43 4.56
N ILE A 1099 0.27 53.17 5.18
CA ILE A 1099 0.78 51.82 5.50
C ILE A 1099 1.12 50.97 4.26
N GLY A 1100 2.25 51.28 3.61
CA GLY A 1100 2.75 50.50 2.46
C GLY A 1100 4.25 50.61 2.19
N ASP A 1101 5.06 51.06 3.17
CA ASP A 1101 6.52 51.17 3.02
C ASP A 1101 7.22 50.25 4.01
N TRP A 1102 7.77 49.13 3.52
CA TRP A 1102 8.69 48.28 4.28
C TRP A 1102 9.96 49.02 4.73
N ALA A 1103 10.26 50.19 4.14
CA ALA A 1103 11.32 51.10 4.57
C ALA A 1103 11.07 51.73 5.96
N PHE A 1104 9.81 51.86 6.40
CA PHE A 1104 9.47 52.37 7.74
C PHE A 1104 9.79 51.33 8.85
N PHE A 1105 9.80 50.04 8.50
CA PHE A 1105 10.12 48.94 9.42
C PHE A 1105 11.63 48.74 9.60
N GLU A 1106 12.45 49.04 8.60
CA GLU A 1106 13.92 49.09 8.77
C GLU A 1106 14.33 50.17 9.77
N ASP A 1107 13.59 51.28 9.85
CA ASP A 1107 13.89 52.40 10.75
C ASP A 1107 13.39 52.17 12.20
N GLN A 1108 12.37 51.34 12.40
CA GLN A 1108 11.95 50.87 13.74
C GLN A 1108 12.89 49.77 14.27
N ILE A 1109 13.40 48.90 13.41
CA ILE A 1109 14.39 47.86 13.77
C ILE A 1109 15.79 48.48 14.02
N SER A 1110 16.15 49.56 13.31
CA SER A 1110 17.39 50.31 13.54
C SER A 1110 17.34 51.14 14.84
N ASN A 1111 16.21 51.80 15.13
CA ASN A 1111 16.03 52.61 16.34
C ASN A 1111 15.83 51.80 17.63
N ASN A 1112 15.36 50.54 17.54
CA ASN A 1112 15.24 49.64 18.70
C ASN A 1112 16.49 48.80 19.02
N ARG A 1113 17.59 48.96 18.27
CA ARG A 1113 18.87 48.29 18.58
C ARG A 1113 19.49 48.71 19.93
N ASN A 1114 19.10 49.87 20.48
CA ASN A 1114 19.64 50.38 21.75
C ASN A 1114 18.67 50.33 22.95
N SER A 1115 17.38 50.04 22.75
CA SER A 1115 16.36 50.01 23.81
C SER A 1115 16.02 48.59 24.29
N PHE A 1116 16.24 47.55 23.46
CA PHE A 1116 15.95 46.16 23.84
C PHE A 1116 17.01 45.50 24.73
N LEU A 1117 18.17 46.15 24.91
CA LEU A 1117 19.20 45.71 25.88
C LEU A 1117 18.86 46.09 27.33
N SER A 1118 17.80 46.87 27.61
CA SER A 1118 17.50 47.35 28.98
C SER A 1118 16.20 46.84 29.60
N LEU A 1119 15.40 45.99 28.93
CA LEU A 1119 14.08 45.56 29.43
C LEU A 1119 13.95 44.06 29.74
N ALA A 1120 15.05 43.31 29.75
CA ALA A 1120 15.08 41.90 30.16
C ALA A 1120 16.21 41.55 31.16
N LEU A 1121 16.67 42.51 31.97
CA LEU A 1121 17.65 42.31 33.04
C LEU A 1121 17.35 43.27 34.21
N PRO A 1122 16.50 42.85 35.17
CA PRO A 1122 16.90 43.05 36.57
C PRO A 1122 16.56 41.94 37.59
N ASP A 1123 16.05 40.76 37.20
CA ASP A 1123 15.64 39.73 38.20
C ASP A 1123 16.47 38.42 38.20
N LEU A 1124 17.63 38.37 37.51
CA LEU A 1124 18.48 37.16 37.49
C LEU A 1124 19.95 37.37 37.90
N ILE A 1125 20.28 38.49 38.54
CA ILE A 1125 21.64 38.76 39.09
C ILE A 1125 21.55 39.21 40.57
N THR A 1126 20.70 38.56 41.37
CA THR A 1126 20.69 38.77 42.83
C THR A 1126 20.57 37.47 43.65
N GLU A 1127 20.68 36.29 43.03
CA GLU A 1127 20.78 34.98 43.74
C GLU A 1127 21.80 34.00 43.11
N LEU A 1128 22.79 34.53 42.40
CA LEU A 1128 24.09 33.89 42.11
C LEU A 1128 25.19 34.83 42.61
#